data_AF-A0A9R0SV31-F1
#
_entry.id   AF-A0A9R0SV31-F1
#
_cell.length_a   1.000
_cell.length_b   1.000
_cell.length_c   1.000
_cell.angle_alpha   90.00
_cell.angle_beta   90.00
_cell.angle_gamma   90.00
#
_symmetry.space_group_name_H-M   'P 1'
#
loop_
_entity.id
_entity.type
_entity.pdbx_description
1 polymer ?
#
loop_
_entity_poly.entity_id
_entity_poly.type
_entity_poly.pdbx_seq_one_letter_code
_entity_poly.pdbx_strand_id
1 'polypeptide(L)'
;MDIHIWYTLLSALVGGVMGARSRLGEIRSIEMLHKRFESFPEAFAKTLSPQRISSRPVPQDSEATKMYASIFSPFWNEIIKSLREEDYISNREMDLLMMPSNCGNLMLVQWPLFLLTSKIMLANDYASDCKDSQKELWHRISKDEYMAYAVKECYYSAERILNSIVDGEGKLWVERLFQNLNDSIRDDSLLVTINLKKLQLVQSRLTGLTGLLIRDETADRKAGVTKALRELYEVVTHEFLAPNLREQFDTWQLLLRARNDGRLFSNILWPNDLEMKEQVKRLHLLLTVKDSAANIPKNLEAQRRLQFFTNSLFMDMPEAKPVSEMIPFCVFTPYYSETVLYSMSELCVDNEDGISILFYLQKIFPDEWANFLERIGRGESSEEDFKESPSDTLELRFWVSYRGQTLARTVRGMMYYRRALMLQSYLEKRYLGGIEDGYSALEYIDTQGYQLSPDARAQADLKFTYVVSCQIYGQQKQRKAPEAADIALLMQRNEALRIAFIHEEDGVSSDGQAIKEYHSKLVKADIHGKDQEIYSIKLPGNPKLGEGKPENQNHAIIFTRGDAIQTIDMNQDNYLEEAMKVRNLLEEFRGNHGIRYPTILGVREHVFTGSVSSLASFMSKQETSFVTLGQRVLAFLKVRMHYGHPDVFDRIFHITRGGISKASRVINISEDIYAGFNSTLRQGNITHHEYIQVGKGRDVGLNQIALFEGKVAGGNGEQVLSRDVYRLGQLFDFFRMLTFFYTTVGYYVCTMMTVLTVYIFLYGRVYLHSLDSTIRYLVKLGFWGTLPLMLL
;
A
#
# COMPACT_ATOMS: atom_id res chain seq x y z
N MET A 1 29.23 -11.24 28.07
CA MET A 1 29.46 -11.62 26.67
C MET A 1 28.58 -12.79 26.29
N ASP A 2 28.81 -13.97 26.85
CA ASP A 2 28.05 -15.19 26.48
C ASP A 2 26.54 -15.03 26.62
N ILE A 3 26.05 -14.45 27.72
CA ILE A 3 24.61 -14.25 27.93
C ILE A 3 23.99 -13.31 26.88
N HIS A 4 24.71 -12.28 26.40
CA HIS A 4 24.21 -11.37 25.37
C HIS A 4 24.08 -12.08 24.00
N ILE A 5 25.05 -12.92 23.67
CA ILE A 5 25.02 -13.74 22.44
C ILE A 5 23.89 -14.77 22.53
N TRP A 6 23.79 -15.49 23.66
CA TRP A 6 22.72 -16.44 23.92
C TRP A 6 21.34 -15.80 23.84
N TYR A 7 21.17 -14.64 24.48
CA TYR A 7 19.92 -13.88 24.43
C TYR A 7 19.57 -13.51 22.98
N THR A 8 20.52 -12.94 22.22
CA THR A 8 20.30 -12.54 20.82
C THR A 8 19.86 -13.71 19.94
N LEU A 9 20.53 -14.87 20.06
CA LEU A 9 20.18 -16.07 19.31
C LEU A 9 18.80 -16.62 19.72
N LEU A 10 18.54 -16.70 21.02
CA LEU A 10 17.27 -17.20 21.54
C LEU A 10 16.11 -16.27 21.15
N SER A 11 16.28 -14.95 21.25
CA SER A 11 15.26 -13.98 20.86
C SER A 11 14.95 -14.06 19.37
N ALA A 12 15.98 -14.26 18.52
CA ALA A 12 15.77 -14.46 17.09
C ALA A 12 14.97 -15.74 16.80
N LEU A 13 15.27 -16.85 17.49
CA LEU A 13 14.54 -18.10 17.33
C LEU A 13 13.09 -17.98 17.82
N VAL A 14 12.88 -17.48 19.04
CA VAL A 14 11.54 -17.31 19.63
C VAL A 14 10.72 -16.35 18.79
N GLY A 15 11.29 -15.21 18.43
CA GLY A 15 10.69 -14.25 17.51
C GLY A 15 10.26 -14.96 16.23
N GLY A 16 11.18 -15.64 15.55
CA GLY A 16 10.94 -16.39 14.32
C GLY A 16 9.76 -17.37 14.41
N VAL A 17 9.73 -18.20 15.45
CA VAL A 17 8.64 -19.16 15.71
C VAL A 17 7.31 -18.45 15.92
N MET A 18 7.28 -17.35 16.69
CA MET A 18 6.06 -16.56 16.88
C MET A 18 5.53 -15.98 15.57
N GLY A 19 6.42 -15.54 14.68
CA GLY A 19 5.98 -14.99 13.39
C GLY A 19 5.42 -16.06 12.47
N ALA A 20 6.05 -17.23 12.43
CA ALA A 20 5.53 -18.37 11.68
C ALA A 20 4.13 -18.78 12.19
N ARG A 21 3.92 -18.78 13.52
CA ARG A 21 2.59 -19.03 14.12
C ARG A 21 1.55 -17.98 13.73
N SER A 22 1.98 -16.73 13.55
CA SER A 22 1.15 -15.60 13.12
C SER A 22 1.01 -15.51 11.58
N ARG A 23 1.40 -16.57 10.85
CA ARG A 23 1.34 -16.65 9.38
C ARG A 23 2.09 -15.54 8.64
N LEU A 24 3.14 -15.00 9.26
CA LEU A 24 4.01 -14.01 8.61
C LEU A 24 4.79 -14.65 7.46
N GLY A 25 4.66 -14.06 6.27
CA GLY A 25 5.39 -14.47 5.08
C GLY A 25 4.94 -15.80 4.50
N GLU A 26 3.64 -16.10 4.46
CA GLU A 26 3.09 -17.18 3.62
C GLU A 26 3.15 -16.82 2.13
N ILE A 27 3.05 -15.53 1.79
CA ILE A 27 3.21 -15.00 0.43
C ILE A 27 4.52 -14.21 0.38
N ARG A 28 5.50 -14.71 -0.38
CA ARG A 28 6.87 -14.13 -0.47
C ARG A 28 7.31 -13.78 -1.89
N SER A 29 6.48 -14.07 -2.88
CA SER A 29 6.78 -13.80 -4.29
C SER A 29 5.51 -13.48 -5.06
N ILE A 30 5.70 -12.83 -6.21
CA ILE A 30 4.61 -12.52 -7.13
C ILE A 30 3.94 -13.80 -7.66
N GLU A 31 4.71 -14.87 -7.84
CA GLU A 31 4.19 -16.18 -8.25
C GLU A 31 3.25 -16.79 -7.19
N MET A 32 3.59 -16.67 -5.90
CA MET A 32 2.72 -17.10 -4.81
C MET A 32 1.45 -16.25 -4.73
N LEU A 33 1.58 -14.94 -4.99
CA LEU A 33 0.44 -14.02 -5.06
C LEU A 33 -0.53 -14.45 -6.17
N HIS A 34 -0.03 -14.74 -7.37
CA HIS A 34 -0.84 -15.20 -8.50
C HIS A 34 -1.56 -16.52 -8.19
N LYS A 35 -0.84 -17.49 -7.62
CA LYS A 35 -1.38 -18.81 -7.26
C LYS A 35 -2.47 -18.73 -6.18
N ARG A 36 -2.40 -17.76 -5.26
CA ARG A 36 -3.36 -17.62 -4.16
C ARG A 36 -4.46 -16.59 -4.42
N PHE A 37 -4.49 -15.93 -5.57
CA PHE A 37 -5.37 -14.78 -5.79
C PHE A 37 -6.86 -15.09 -5.56
N GLU A 38 -7.34 -16.27 -5.98
CA GLU A 38 -8.73 -16.70 -5.75
C GLU A 38 -9.14 -16.74 -4.27
N SER A 39 -8.19 -16.91 -3.35
CA SER A 39 -8.46 -16.93 -1.90
C SER A 39 -8.52 -15.54 -1.26
N PHE A 40 -8.06 -14.48 -1.95
CA PHE A 40 -8.00 -13.13 -1.38
C PHE A 40 -9.36 -12.50 -1.13
N PRO A 41 -10.37 -12.60 -2.03
CA PRO A 41 -11.68 -12.02 -1.78
C PRO A 41 -12.34 -12.56 -0.52
N GLU A 42 -12.26 -13.87 -0.30
CA GLU A 42 -12.81 -14.52 0.90
C GLU A 42 -12.06 -14.08 2.16
N ALA A 43 -10.73 -14.10 2.14
CA ALA A 43 -9.91 -13.64 3.26
C ALA A 43 -10.18 -12.17 3.60
N PHE A 44 -10.29 -11.31 2.58
CA PHE A 44 -10.64 -9.90 2.73
C PHE A 44 -12.03 -9.73 3.36
N ALA A 45 -13.05 -10.43 2.86
CA ALA A 45 -14.41 -10.30 3.37
C ALA A 45 -14.52 -10.77 4.83
N LYS A 46 -13.76 -11.78 5.24
CA LYS A 46 -13.73 -12.27 6.62
C LYS A 46 -13.01 -11.33 7.59
N THR A 47 -12.02 -10.58 7.12
CA THR A 47 -11.14 -9.76 7.99
C THR A 47 -11.49 -8.27 7.96
N LEU A 48 -11.75 -7.71 6.79
CA LEU A 48 -11.87 -6.26 6.56
C LEU A 48 -13.29 -5.78 6.25
N SER A 49 -14.23 -6.69 5.97
CA SER A 49 -15.65 -6.35 5.78
C SER A 49 -16.44 -6.55 7.09
N PRO A 50 -17.33 -5.62 7.49
CA PRO A 50 -18.17 -5.81 8.66
C PRO A 50 -19.09 -7.03 8.54
N GLN A 51 -19.26 -7.79 9.64
CA GLN A 51 -20.10 -9.01 9.69
C GLN A 51 -21.55 -8.80 9.18
N ARG A 52 -22.12 -7.60 9.28
CA ARG A 52 -23.48 -7.31 8.76
C ARG A 52 -23.60 -7.58 7.25
N ILE A 53 -22.50 -7.51 6.49
CA ILE A 53 -22.43 -7.81 5.06
C ILE A 53 -22.19 -9.32 4.81
N SER A 54 -21.51 -10.01 5.73
CA SER A 54 -21.07 -11.41 5.62
C SER A 54 -22.11 -12.45 6.09
N SER A 55 -23.10 -12.06 6.89
CA SER A 55 -24.09 -12.96 7.52
C SER A 55 -25.20 -13.54 6.61
N ARG A 56 -25.04 -13.49 5.28
CA ARG A 56 -25.97 -14.17 4.35
C ARG A 56 -25.84 -15.70 4.48
N PRO A 57 -26.93 -16.48 4.36
CA PRO A 57 -26.81 -17.93 4.20
C PRO A 57 -25.96 -18.21 2.98
N VAL A 58 -24.85 -18.94 3.17
CA VAL A 58 -23.87 -19.28 2.13
C VAL A 58 -24.64 -20.02 1.01
N PRO A 59 -24.81 -19.41 -0.18
CA PRO A 59 -25.34 -20.14 -1.31
C PRO A 59 -24.25 -21.11 -1.83
N GLN A 60 -24.59 -22.00 -2.76
CA GLN A 60 -23.64 -22.97 -3.35
C GLN A 60 -22.27 -22.34 -3.64
N ASP A 61 -21.17 -23.09 -3.46
CA ASP A 61 -19.78 -22.57 -3.45
C ASP A 61 -19.47 -21.51 -4.54
N SER A 62 -20.01 -21.66 -5.76
CA SER A 62 -19.80 -20.71 -6.87
C SER A 62 -20.44 -19.32 -6.67
N GLU A 63 -21.58 -19.22 -6.00
CA GLU A 63 -22.27 -17.93 -5.74
C GLU A 63 -21.60 -17.17 -4.59
N ALA A 64 -21.09 -17.91 -3.59
CA ALA A 64 -20.33 -17.34 -2.48
C ALA A 64 -19.02 -16.68 -2.96
N THR A 65 -18.26 -17.34 -3.83
CA THR A 65 -17.03 -16.79 -4.43
C THR A 65 -17.30 -15.50 -5.20
N LYS A 66 -18.39 -15.44 -5.98
CA LYS A 66 -18.77 -14.24 -6.72
C LYS A 66 -19.17 -13.08 -5.80
N MET A 67 -19.88 -13.36 -4.71
CA MET A 67 -20.22 -12.36 -3.70
C MET A 67 -18.96 -11.79 -3.01
N TYR A 68 -18.00 -12.64 -2.64
CA TYR A 68 -16.75 -12.17 -2.05
C TYR A 68 -15.94 -11.33 -3.06
N ALA A 69 -15.88 -11.76 -4.32
CA ALA A 69 -15.25 -11.02 -5.40
C ALA A 69 -15.88 -9.62 -5.61
N SER A 70 -17.20 -9.49 -5.48
CA SER A 70 -17.87 -8.18 -5.60
C SER A 70 -17.62 -7.26 -4.40
N ILE A 71 -17.40 -7.82 -3.21
CA ILE A 71 -16.99 -7.04 -2.02
C ILE A 71 -15.54 -6.59 -2.16
N PHE A 72 -14.66 -7.44 -2.68
CA PHE A 72 -13.23 -7.19 -2.78
C PHE A 72 -12.83 -6.25 -3.93
N SER A 73 -13.45 -6.39 -5.10
CA SER A 73 -13.06 -5.67 -6.32
C SER A 73 -12.99 -4.14 -6.17
N PRO A 74 -13.89 -3.44 -5.45
CA PRO A 74 -13.81 -1.99 -5.29
C PRO A 74 -12.56 -1.56 -4.50
N PHE A 75 -12.20 -2.32 -3.45
CA PHE A 75 -11.00 -2.05 -2.65
C PHE A 75 -9.73 -2.33 -3.43
N TRP A 76 -9.67 -3.48 -4.09
CA TRP A 76 -8.55 -3.84 -4.94
C TRP A 76 -8.30 -2.77 -6.01
N ASN A 77 -9.36 -2.34 -6.69
CA ASN A 77 -9.27 -1.34 -7.74
C ASN A 77 -8.80 0.03 -7.23
N GLU A 78 -9.23 0.47 -6.05
CA GLU A 78 -8.73 1.72 -5.47
C GLU A 78 -7.25 1.61 -5.07
N ILE A 79 -6.78 0.44 -4.62
CA ILE A 79 -5.35 0.19 -4.38
C ILE A 79 -4.57 0.30 -5.69
N ILE A 80 -5.04 -0.34 -6.77
CA ILE A 80 -4.39 -0.26 -8.09
C ILE A 80 -4.37 1.18 -8.62
N LYS A 81 -5.47 1.93 -8.49
CA LYS A 81 -5.51 3.35 -8.85
C LYS A 81 -4.52 4.17 -8.03
N SER A 82 -4.39 3.92 -6.72
CA SER A 82 -3.38 4.59 -5.88
C SER A 82 -1.96 4.30 -6.38
N LEU A 83 -1.65 3.05 -6.73
CA LEU A 83 -0.34 2.71 -7.32
C LEU A 83 -0.09 3.46 -8.63
N ARG A 84 -1.13 3.66 -9.45
CA ARG A 84 -1.02 4.45 -10.69
C ARG A 84 -0.83 5.93 -10.42
N GLU A 85 -1.59 6.51 -9.49
CA GLU A 85 -1.50 7.92 -9.06
C GLU A 85 -0.11 8.24 -8.47
N GLU A 86 0.53 7.25 -7.84
CA GLU A 86 1.89 7.36 -7.29
C GLU A 86 3.00 7.07 -8.31
N ASP A 87 2.63 6.75 -9.56
CA ASP A 87 3.51 6.46 -10.70
C ASP A 87 4.30 5.15 -10.58
N TYR A 88 3.86 4.19 -9.75
CA TYR A 88 4.49 2.88 -9.64
C TYR A 88 4.12 1.91 -10.78
N ILE A 89 2.98 2.14 -11.44
CA ILE A 89 2.52 1.30 -12.56
C ILE A 89 2.10 2.19 -13.74
N SER A 90 2.16 1.64 -14.95
CA SER A 90 1.67 2.30 -16.17
C SER A 90 0.14 2.20 -16.31
N ASN A 91 -0.47 2.99 -17.21
CA ASN A 91 -1.90 2.83 -17.54
C ASN A 91 -2.22 1.42 -18.06
N ARG A 92 -1.28 0.84 -18.82
CA ARG A 92 -1.40 -0.53 -19.33
C ARG A 92 -1.39 -1.55 -18.20
N GLU A 93 -0.50 -1.43 -17.22
CA GLU A 93 -0.48 -2.34 -16.06
C GLU A 93 -1.72 -2.16 -15.19
N MET A 94 -2.20 -0.93 -15.01
CA MET A 94 -3.46 -0.65 -14.33
C MET A 94 -4.62 -1.41 -14.99
N ASP A 95 -4.77 -1.32 -16.33
CA ASP A 95 -5.81 -2.05 -17.07
C ASP A 95 -5.74 -3.58 -16.87
N LEU A 96 -4.53 -4.13 -16.68
CA LEU A 96 -4.33 -5.56 -16.47
C LEU A 96 -4.61 -6.00 -15.03
N LEU A 97 -4.32 -5.13 -14.06
CA LEU A 97 -4.47 -5.39 -12.63
C LEU A 97 -5.88 -5.17 -12.12
N MET A 98 -6.65 -4.27 -12.73
CA MET A 98 -8.02 -3.97 -12.33
C MET A 98 -8.93 -5.20 -12.42
N MET A 99 -9.76 -5.37 -11.40
CA MET A 99 -10.75 -6.43 -11.28
C MET A 99 -12.13 -5.87 -11.64
N PRO A 100 -12.91 -6.51 -12.54
CA PRO A 100 -14.29 -6.09 -12.78
C PRO A 100 -15.11 -6.10 -11.49
N SER A 101 -16.18 -5.29 -11.45
CA SER A 101 -17.02 -5.15 -10.24
C SER A 101 -17.60 -6.48 -9.76
N ASN A 102 -17.77 -7.46 -10.65
CA ASN A 102 -18.42 -8.75 -10.38
C ASN A 102 -19.89 -8.62 -9.91
N CYS A 103 -20.47 -7.42 -9.96
CA CYS A 103 -21.88 -7.15 -9.69
C CYS A 103 -22.79 -7.38 -10.92
N GLY A 104 -22.20 -7.57 -12.10
CA GLY A 104 -22.94 -7.74 -13.35
C GLY A 104 -23.60 -9.12 -13.55
N ASN A 105 -24.35 -9.23 -14.65
CA ASN A 105 -25.19 -10.39 -14.98
C ASN A 105 -24.43 -11.68 -15.33
N LEU A 106 -23.12 -11.62 -15.56
CA LEU A 106 -22.34 -12.83 -15.87
C LEU A 106 -22.29 -13.73 -14.63
N MET A 107 -22.75 -14.98 -14.73
CA MET A 107 -22.82 -15.92 -13.59
C MET A 107 -21.44 -16.47 -13.14
N LEU A 108 -20.34 -15.84 -13.56
CA LEU A 108 -18.97 -16.24 -13.23
C LEU A 108 -18.19 -15.09 -12.60
N VAL A 109 -17.11 -15.44 -11.88
CA VAL A 109 -16.15 -14.47 -11.37
C VAL A 109 -15.21 -14.04 -12.50
N GLN A 110 -15.17 -12.74 -12.76
CA GLN A 110 -14.22 -12.13 -13.67
C GLN A 110 -12.98 -11.72 -12.89
N TRP A 111 -11.89 -12.47 -13.10
CA TRP A 111 -10.60 -12.22 -12.46
C TRP A 111 -9.79 -11.15 -13.21
N PRO A 112 -8.86 -10.44 -12.56
CA PRO A 112 -7.95 -9.51 -13.26
C PRO A 112 -7.26 -10.13 -14.48
N LEU A 113 -7.05 -9.33 -15.53
CA LEU A 113 -6.51 -9.84 -16.80
C LEU A 113 -5.09 -10.39 -16.65
N PHE A 114 -4.29 -9.89 -15.71
CA PHE A 114 -2.94 -10.41 -15.46
C PHE A 114 -2.95 -11.91 -15.07
N LEU A 115 -4.05 -12.45 -14.52
CA LEU A 115 -4.17 -13.89 -14.24
C LEU A 115 -4.57 -14.69 -15.50
N LEU A 116 -5.19 -14.02 -16.47
CA LEU A 116 -5.79 -14.61 -17.66
C LEU A 116 -4.93 -14.44 -18.93
N THR A 117 -3.84 -13.67 -18.88
CA THR A 117 -2.98 -13.40 -20.05
C THR A 117 -2.47 -14.68 -20.69
N SER A 118 -2.47 -14.71 -22.02
CA SER A 118 -2.01 -15.85 -22.84
C SER A 118 -2.78 -17.16 -22.65
N LYS A 119 -3.74 -17.25 -21.71
CA LYS A 119 -4.52 -18.47 -21.46
C LYS A 119 -5.44 -18.83 -22.62
N ILE A 120 -6.05 -17.83 -23.27
CA ILE A 120 -6.87 -18.05 -24.48
C ILE A 120 -6.05 -18.60 -25.64
N MET A 121 -4.81 -18.13 -25.80
CA MET A 121 -3.92 -18.62 -26.85
C MET A 121 -3.55 -20.08 -26.61
N LEU A 122 -3.16 -20.42 -25.38
CA LEU A 122 -2.88 -21.80 -24.97
C LEU A 122 -4.11 -22.71 -25.11
N ALA A 123 -5.29 -22.24 -24.74
CA ALA A 123 -6.54 -22.97 -24.93
C ALA A 123 -6.84 -23.21 -26.43
N ASN A 124 -6.53 -22.25 -27.29
CA ASN A 124 -6.65 -22.41 -28.74
C ASN A 124 -5.66 -23.42 -29.31
N ASP A 125 -4.44 -23.47 -28.80
CA ASP A 125 -3.44 -24.49 -29.19
C ASP A 125 -3.91 -25.90 -28.77
N TYR A 126 -4.48 -26.04 -27.57
CA TYR A 126 -5.12 -27.29 -27.15
C TYR A 126 -6.32 -27.66 -28.02
N ALA A 127 -7.13 -26.69 -28.43
CA ALA A 127 -8.28 -26.91 -29.30
C ALA A 127 -7.87 -27.30 -30.72
N SER A 128 -6.82 -26.70 -31.29
CA SER A 128 -6.34 -27.03 -32.64
C SER A 128 -5.73 -28.44 -32.72
N ASP A 129 -5.08 -28.87 -31.66
CA ASP A 129 -4.44 -30.19 -31.55
C ASP A 129 -5.37 -31.28 -30.99
N CYS A 130 -6.62 -30.93 -30.67
CA CYS A 130 -7.58 -31.84 -30.08
C CYS A 130 -7.95 -32.98 -31.03
N LYS A 131 -7.55 -34.20 -30.68
CA LYS A 131 -8.01 -35.46 -31.29
C LYS A 131 -8.93 -36.26 -30.36
N ASP A 132 -9.08 -35.78 -29.12
CA ASP A 132 -9.79 -36.44 -28.04
C ASP A 132 -11.24 -35.94 -27.92
N SER A 133 -12.01 -36.52 -26.99
CA SER A 133 -13.40 -36.11 -26.73
C SER A 133 -13.51 -34.70 -26.12
N GLN A 134 -14.70 -34.08 -26.22
CA GLN A 134 -15.00 -32.78 -25.59
C GLN A 134 -14.64 -32.75 -24.10
N LYS A 135 -14.90 -33.85 -23.38
CA LYS A 135 -14.60 -33.98 -21.94
C LYS A 135 -13.10 -33.94 -21.64
N GLU A 136 -12.30 -34.59 -22.47
CA GLU A 136 -10.84 -34.62 -22.31
C GLU A 136 -10.22 -33.25 -22.63
N LEU A 137 -10.70 -32.57 -23.69
CA LEU A 137 -10.28 -31.20 -23.99
C LEU A 137 -10.60 -30.26 -22.82
N TRP A 138 -11.83 -30.32 -22.31
CA TRP A 138 -12.23 -29.51 -21.16
C TRP A 138 -11.45 -29.86 -19.90
N HIS A 139 -11.12 -31.15 -19.67
CA HIS A 139 -10.28 -31.57 -18.57
C HIS A 139 -8.87 -30.97 -18.65
N ARG A 140 -8.26 -30.93 -19.84
CA ARG A 140 -6.95 -30.27 -20.05
C ARG A 140 -7.00 -28.77 -19.79
N ILE A 141 -8.03 -28.09 -20.30
CA ILE A 141 -8.27 -26.67 -20.04
C ILE A 141 -8.49 -26.42 -18.54
N SER A 142 -9.19 -27.32 -17.86
CA SER A 142 -9.52 -27.17 -16.42
C SER A 142 -8.38 -27.53 -15.47
N LYS A 143 -7.22 -28.00 -15.95
CA LYS A 143 -6.03 -28.18 -15.11
C LYS A 143 -5.47 -26.85 -14.60
N ASP A 144 -5.74 -25.77 -15.31
CA ASP A 144 -5.43 -24.41 -14.91
C ASP A 144 -6.77 -23.66 -14.74
N GLU A 145 -7.13 -23.38 -13.49
CA GLU A 145 -8.41 -22.79 -13.13
C GLU A 145 -8.63 -21.45 -13.86
N TYR A 146 -7.58 -20.61 -13.95
CA TYR A 146 -7.65 -19.33 -14.66
C TYR A 146 -7.82 -19.50 -16.17
N MET A 147 -7.31 -20.57 -16.77
CA MET A 147 -7.55 -20.85 -18.18
C MET A 147 -9.02 -21.22 -18.43
N ALA A 148 -9.62 -22.02 -17.55
CA ALA A 148 -11.05 -22.32 -17.62
C ALA A 148 -11.91 -21.07 -17.44
N TYR A 149 -11.56 -20.17 -16.50
CA TYR A 149 -12.24 -18.88 -16.34
C TYR A 149 -12.08 -18.00 -17.57
N ALA A 150 -10.88 -17.90 -18.16
CA ALA A 150 -10.64 -17.10 -19.36
C ALA A 150 -11.52 -17.57 -20.53
N VAL A 151 -11.60 -18.88 -20.78
CA VAL A 151 -12.41 -19.45 -21.88
C VAL A 151 -13.90 -19.16 -21.66
N LYS A 152 -14.42 -19.39 -20.44
CA LYS A 152 -15.81 -19.08 -20.10
C LYS A 152 -16.11 -17.59 -20.25
N GLU A 153 -15.24 -16.73 -19.71
CA GLU A 153 -15.41 -15.28 -19.78
C GLU A 153 -15.39 -14.79 -21.23
N CYS A 154 -14.48 -15.29 -22.06
CA CYS A 154 -14.42 -14.95 -23.48
C CYS A 154 -15.73 -15.31 -24.19
N TYR A 155 -16.28 -16.49 -23.92
CA TYR A 155 -17.54 -16.96 -24.51
C TYR A 155 -18.72 -16.06 -24.13
N TYR A 156 -18.96 -15.84 -22.84
CA TYR A 156 -20.10 -15.04 -22.40
C TYR A 156 -19.93 -13.54 -22.66
N SER A 157 -18.71 -13.01 -22.63
CA SER A 157 -18.45 -11.61 -23.00
C SER A 157 -18.71 -11.39 -24.49
N ALA A 158 -18.31 -12.35 -25.35
CA ALA A 158 -18.61 -12.29 -26.78
C ALA A 158 -20.13 -12.35 -27.02
N GLU A 159 -20.86 -13.24 -26.35
CA GLU A 159 -22.32 -13.31 -26.41
C GLU A 159 -22.96 -11.97 -26.06
N ARG A 160 -22.56 -11.39 -24.92
CA ARG A 160 -23.13 -10.13 -24.42
C ARG A 160 -22.81 -8.95 -25.34
N ILE A 161 -21.55 -8.81 -25.78
CA ILE A 161 -21.13 -7.75 -26.70
C ILE A 161 -21.86 -7.88 -28.04
N LEU A 162 -21.95 -9.09 -28.60
CA LEU A 162 -22.64 -9.29 -29.86
C LEU A 162 -24.13 -8.99 -29.75
N ASN A 163 -24.80 -9.43 -28.66
CA ASN A 163 -26.21 -9.15 -28.43
C ASN A 163 -26.52 -7.66 -28.22
N SER A 164 -25.58 -6.88 -27.68
CA SER A 164 -25.80 -5.45 -27.41
C SER A 164 -25.59 -4.57 -28.63
N ILE A 165 -24.74 -4.96 -29.59
CA ILE A 165 -24.38 -4.12 -30.74
C ILE A 165 -25.26 -4.34 -31.98
N VAL A 166 -25.99 -5.46 -32.06
CA VAL A 166 -26.81 -5.82 -33.24
C VAL A 166 -28.31 -5.70 -32.93
N ASP A 167 -29.10 -5.36 -33.94
CA ASP A 167 -30.57 -5.35 -33.87
C ASP A 167 -31.21 -6.28 -34.91
N GLY A 168 -32.54 -6.40 -34.86
CA GLY A 168 -33.36 -7.09 -35.87
C GLY A 168 -32.84 -8.49 -36.24
N GLU A 169 -32.55 -8.68 -37.53
CA GLU A 169 -32.05 -9.94 -38.10
C GLU A 169 -30.65 -10.31 -37.56
N GLY A 170 -29.81 -9.32 -37.22
CA GLY A 170 -28.51 -9.56 -36.60
C GLY A 170 -28.65 -10.15 -35.18
N LYS A 171 -29.65 -9.67 -34.42
CA LYS A 171 -29.92 -10.18 -33.07
C LYS A 171 -30.42 -11.62 -33.08
N LEU A 172 -31.31 -11.95 -34.02
CA LEU A 172 -31.78 -13.33 -34.23
C LEU A 172 -30.62 -14.28 -34.56
N TRP A 173 -29.62 -13.82 -35.33
CA TRP A 173 -28.43 -14.62 -35.60
C TRP A 173 -27.62 -14.92 -34.33
N VAL A 174 -27.35 -13.90 -33.50
CA VAL A 174 -26.58 -14.08 -32.26
C VAL A 174 -27.33 -15.00 -31.30
N GLU A 175 -28.61 -14.73 -31.02
CA GLU A 175 -29.43 -15.56 -30.12
C GLU A 175 -29.44 -17.03 -30.56
N ARG A 176 -29.64 -17.28 -31.86
CA ARG A 176 -29.68 -18.64 -32.40
C ARG A 176 -28.32 -19.34 -32.36
N LEU A 177 -27.24 -18.60 -32.65
CA LEU A 177 -25.88 -19.11 -32.58
C LEU A 177 -25.56 -19.60 -31.16
N PHE A 178 -25.74 -18.74 -30.16
CA PHE A 178 -25.42 -19.08 -28.78
C PHE A 178 -26.37 -20.14 -28.20
N GLN A 179 -27.65 -20.14 -28.57
CA GLN A 179 -28.57 -21.23 -28.20
C GLN A 179 -28.07 -22.59 -28.69
N ASN A 180 -27.70 -22.71 -29.98
CA ASN A 180 -27.21 -23.97 -30.54
C ASN A 180 -25.88 -24.41 -29.90
N LEU A 181 -24.98 -23.46 -29.64
CA LEU A 181 -23.71 -23.75 -28.96
C LEU A 181 -23.96 -24.25 -27.54
N ASN A 182 -24.86 -23.60 -26.78
CA ASN A 182 -25.23 -24.01 -25.43
C ASN A 182 -25.90 -25.40 -25.39
N ASP A 183 -26.82 -25.69 -26.31
CA ASP A 183 -27.44 -27.00 -26.45
C ASP A 183 -26.38 -28.08 -26.78
N SER A 184 -25.45 -27.77 -27.68
CA SER A 184 -24.36 -28.70 -28.05
C SER A 184 -23.37 -28.94 -26.93
N ILE A 185 -23.09 -27.93 -26.11
CA ILE A 185 -22.26 -28.06 -24.90
C ILE A 185 -22.96 -29.00 -23.90
N ARG A 186 -24.28 -28.82 -23.68
CA ARG A 186 -25.08 -29.66 -22.77
C ARG A 186 -25.16 -31.12 -23.24
N ASP A 187 -25.27 -31.33 -24.55
CA ASP A 187 -25.45 -32.65 -25.16
C ASP A 187 -24.10 -33.35 -25.49
N ASP A 188 -22.97 -32.81 -25.01
CA ASP A 188 -21.60 -33.31 -25.28
C ASP A 188 -21.26 -33.47 -26.78
N SER A 189 -21.87 -32.67 -27.65
CA SER A 189 -21.79 -32.77 -29.11
C SER A 189 -21.04 -31.59 -29.76
N LEU A 190 -20.29 -30.80 -28.98
CA LEU A 190 -19.60 -29.59 -29.46
C LEU A 190 -18.63 -29.89 -30.61
N LEU A 191 -17.86 -30.99 -30.54
CA LEU A 191 -16.91 -31.38 -31.60
C LEU A 191 -17.58 -31.77 -32.93
N VAL A 192 -18.87 -32.10 -32.90
CA VAL A 192 -19.68 -32.37 -34.10
C VAL A 192 -20.26 -31.06 -34.65
N THR A 193 -20.48 -30.08 -33.78
CA THR A 193 -21.16 -28.81 -34.05
C THR A 193 -20.21 -27.74 -34.57
N ILE A 194 -18.95 -27.73 -34.10
CA ILE A 194 -17.95 -26.72 -34.47
C ILE A 194 -16.64 -27.32 -34.98
N ASN A 195 -15.99 -26.62 -35.89
CA ASN A 195 -14.64 -26.90 -36.35
C ASN A 195 -13.62 -26.15 -35.49
N LEU A 196 -13.05 -26.82 -34.49
CA LEU A 196 -12.06 -26.24 -33.57
C LEU A 196 -10.83 -25.66 -34.29
N LYS A 197 -10.44 -26.18 -35.45
CA LYS A 197 -9.31 -25.65 -36.23
C LYS A 197 -9.56 -24.23 -36.75
N LYS A 198 -10.82 -23.79 -36.81
CA LYS A 198 -11.22 -22.45 -37.25
C LYS A 198 -11.40 -21.49 -36.08
N LEU A 199 -11.20 -21.94 -34.83
CA LEU A 199 -11.36 -21.09 -33.64
C LEU A 199 -10.36 -19.93 -33.60
N GLN A 200 -9.10 -20.15 -34.02
CA GLN A 200 -8.12 -19.07 -34.15
C GLN A 200 -8.55 -18.00 -35.18
N LEU A 201 -9.24 -18.40 -36.25
CA LEU A 201 -9.77 -17.47 -37.25
C LEU A 201 -10.93 -16.65 -36.67
N VAL A 202 -11.85 -17.29 -35.94
CA VAL A 202 -12.93 -16.60 -35.21
C VAL A 202 -12.35 -15.60 -34.21
N GLN A 203 -11.36 -16.01 -33.42
CA GLN A 203 -10.65 -15.14 -32.49
C GLN A 203 -10.08 -13.91 -33.18
N SER A 204 -9.39 -14.09 -34.32
CA SER A 204 -8.82 -12.97 -35.10
C SER A 204 -9.88 -11.96 -35.55
N ARG A 205 -11.04 -12.44 -36.04
CA ARG A 205 -12.16 -11.57 -36.43
C ARG A 205 -12.78 -10.85 -35.25
N LEU A 206 -12.94 -11.53 -34.12
CA LEU A 206 -13.45 -10.94 -32.87
C LEU A 206 -12.51 -9.87 -32.31
N THR A 207 -11.19 -10.09 -32.39
CA THR A 207 -10.17 -9.08 -32.04
C THR A 207 -10.27 -7.84 -32.93
N GLY A 208 -10.46 -8.02 -34.24
CA GLY A 208 -10.66 -6.91 -35.18
C GLY A 208 -11.92 -6.10 -34.87
N LEU A 209 -13.03 -6.77 -34.56
CA LEU A 209 -14.29 -6.14 -34.16
C LEU A 209 -14.14 -5.33 -32.87
N THR A 210 -13.64 -5.95 -31.80
CA THR A 210 -13.46 -5.29 -30.50
C THR A 210 -12.48 -4.12 -30.58
N GLY A 211 -11.43 -4.20 -31.40
CA GLY A 211 -10.47 -3.11 -31.60
C GLY A 211 -11.08 -1.85 -32.22
N LEU A 212 -12.15 -2.00 -33.02
CA LEU A 212 -12.91 -0.87 -33.57
C LEU A 212 -13.88 -0.28 -32.54
N LEU A 213 -14.52 -1.14 -31.74
CA LEU A 213 -15.53 -0.75 -30.74
C LEU A 213 -14.95 -0.05 -29.50
N ILE A 214 -13.65 -0.18 -29.22
CA ILE A 214 -12.98 0.55 -28.11
C ILE A 214 -12.98 2.07 -28.33
N ARG A 215 -13.01 2.52 -29.58
CA ARG A 215 -12.86 3.93 -29.93
C ARG A 215 -14.24 4.60 -30.06
N ASP A 216 -14.29 5.92 -30.02
CA ASP A 216 -15.57 6.64 -30.18
C ASP A 216 -16.20 6.45 -31.56
N GLU A 217 -17.52 6.59 -31.64
CA GLU A 217 -18.29 6.44 -32.89
C GLU A 217 -17.90 7.52 -33.90
N THR A 218 -17.49 7.08 -35.10
CA THR A 218 -17.36 7.93 -36.29
C THR A 218 -17.99 7.22 -37.48
N ALA A 219 -18.41 7.97 -38.51
CA ALA A 219 -19.04 7.38 -39.71
C ALA A 219 -18.16 6.29 -40.36
N ASP A 220 -16.85 6.53 -40.45
CA ASP A 220 -15.88 5.57 -41.00
C ASP A 220 -15.74 4.32 -40.12
N ARG A 221 -15.73 4.48 -38.79
CA ARG A 221 -15.64 3.35 -37.85
C ARG A 221 -16.92 2.53 -37.85
N LYS A 222 -18.08 3.16 -37.98
CA LYS A 222 -19.37 2.47 -38.10
C LYS A 222 -19.38 1.56 -39.34
N ALA A 223 -18.96 2.08 -40.49
CA ALA A 223 -18.77 1.27 -41.69
C ALA A 223 -17.74 0.14 -41.48
N GLY A 224 -16.65 0.42 -40.77
CA GLY A 224 -15.65 -0.57 -40.36
C GLY A 224 -16.22 -1.68 -39.47
N VAL A 225 -17.05 -1.35 -38.48
CA VAL A 225 -17.71 -2.32 -37.59
C VAL A 225 -18.73 -3.15 -38.37
N THR A 226 -19.53 -2.56 -39.26
CA THR A 226 -20.44 -3.30 -40.16
C THR A 226 -19.66 -4.32 -40.98
N LYS A 227 -18.52 -3.92 -41.54
CA LYS A 227 -17.64 -4.82 -42.30
C LYS A 227 -17.09 -5.94 -41.41
N ALA A 228 -16.55 -5.62 -40.23
CA ALA A 228 -16.00 -6.59 -39.29
C ALA A 228 -17.07 -7.59 -38.80
N LEU A 229 -18.32 -7.15 -38.56
CA LEU A 229 -19.44 -8.01 -38.22
C LEU A 229 -19.83 -8.96 -39.36
N ARG A 230 -19.82 -8.48 -40.61
CA ARG A 230 -20.07 -9.34 -41.78
C ARG A 230 -18.98 -10.39 -41.94
N GLU A 231 -17.70 -10.01 -41.79
CA GLU A 231 -16.58 -10.95 -41.83
C GLU A 231 -16.66 -11.97 -40.68
N LEU A 232 -17.03 -11.54 -39.47
CA LEU A 232 -17.24 -12.44 -38.33
C LEU A 232 -18.42 -13.39 -38.59
N TYR A 233 -19.55 -12.89 -39.09
CA TYR A 233 -20.70 -13.70 -39.49
C TYR A 233 -20.32 -14.74 -40.53
N GLU A 234 -19.53 -14.36 -41.53
CA GLU A 234 -19.09 -15.26 -42.60
C GLU A 234 -18.19 -16.37 -42.05
N VAL A 235 -17.18 -16.03 -41.26
CA VAL A 235 -16.28 -17.02 -40.66
C VAL A 235 -17.05 -17.93 -39.69
N VAL A 236 -17.87 -17.37 -38.80
CA VAL A 236 -18.60 -18.15 -37.80
C VAL A 236 -19.62 -19.08 -38.46
N THR A 237 -20.41 -18.56 -39.38
CA THR A 237 -21.50 -19.33 -40.00
C THR A 237 -20.97 -20.29 -41.06
N HIS A 238 -20.01 -19.88 -41.89
CA HIS A 238 -19.56 -20.64 -43.07
C HIS A 238 -18.26 -21.41 -42.91
N GLU A 239 -17.46 -21.17 -41.88
CA GLU A 239 -16.23 -21.93 -41.63
C GLU A 239 -16.20 -22.62 -40.27
N PHE A 240 -16.74 -21.98 -39.23
CA PHE A 240 -16.67 -22.47 -37.85
C PHE A 240 -17.77 -23.48 -37.53
N LEU A 241 -19.04 -23.21 -37.87
CA LEU A 241 -20.14 -24.16 -37.66
C LEU A 241 -20.07 -25.34 -38.65
N ALA A 242 -20.44 -26.54 -38.22
CA ALA A 242 -20.52 -27.71 -39.09
C ALA A 242 -21.65 -27.58 -40.14
N PRO A 243 -21.52 -28.20 -41.34
CA PRO A 243 -22.46 -28.00 -42.45
C PRO A 243 -23.91 -28.40 -42.13
N ASN A 244 -24.09 -29.44 -41.33
CA ASN A 244 -25.39 -29.99 -40.92
C ASN A 244 -26.28 -29.00 -40.15
N LEU A 245 -25.70 -28.06 -39.40
CA LEU A 245 -26.45 -27.04 -38.66
C LEU A 245 -26.98 -25.91 -39.56
N ARG A 246 -26.36 -25.71 -40.73
CA ARG A 246 -26.69 -24.64 -41.67
C ARG A 246 -27.94 -24.96 -42.49
N GLU A 247 -28.13 -26.24 -42.79
CA GLU A 247 -29.15 -26.73 -43.71
C GLU A 247 -30.49 -27.03 -43.02
N GLN A 248 -30.53 -27.08 -41.68
CA GLN A 248 -31.66 -27.61 -40.92
C GLN A 248 -32.72 -26.58 -40.46
N PHE A 249 -32.53 -25.26 -40.63
CA PHE A 249 -33.47 -24.27 -40.06
C PHE A 249 -33.89 -23.16 -41.03
N ASP A 250 -35.20 -22.88 -41.06
CA ASP A 250 -35.83 -21.79 -41.83
C ASP A 250 -35.28 -20.40 -41.47
N THR A 251 -34.87 -20.21 -40.21
CA THR A 251 -34.23 -18.98 -39.73
C THR A 251 -32.94 -18.66 -40.47
N TRP A 252 -32.14 -19.67 -40.84
CA TRP A 252 -30.93 -19.46 -41.62
C TRP A 252 -31.22 -19.02 -43.05
N GLN A 253 -32.34 -19.48 -43.64
CA GLN A 253 -32.81 -18.98 -44.94
C GLN A 253 -33.25 -17.51 -44.86
N LEU A 254 -33.90 -17.12 -43.76
CA LEU A 254 -34.26 -15.71 -43.50
C LEU A 254 -33.01 -14.82 -43.37
N LEU A 255 -31.99 -15.28 -42.64
CA LEU A 255 -30.70 -14.59 -42.52
C LEU A 255 -29.92 -14.54 -43.85
N LEU A 256 -30.00 -15.59 -44.68
CA LEU A 256 -29.42 -15.61 -46.02
C LEU A 256 -30.08 -14.58 -46.95
N ARG A 257 -31.41 -14.43 -46.89
CA ARG A 257 -32.13 -13.38 -47.64
C ARG A 257 -31.77 -11.98 -47.14
N ALA A 258 -31.78 -11.78 -45.83
CA ALA A 258 -31.35 -10.54 -45.17
C ALA A 258 -29.94 -10.09 -45.60
N ARG A 259 -29.01 -11.04 -45.71
CA ARG A 259 -27.65 -10.80 -46.20
C ARG A 259 -27.64 -10.37 -47.66
N ASN A 260 -28.35 -11.09 -48.53
CA ASN A 260 -28.41 -10.79 -49.96
C ASN A 260 -29.08 -9.43 -50.23
N ASP A 261 -30.04 -9.04 -49.40
CA ASP A 261 -30.73 -7.74 -49.46
C ASP A 261 -29.91 -6.60 -48.82
N GLY A 262 -28.74 -6.89 -48.23
CA GLY A 262 -27.91 -5.91 -47.53
C GLY A 262 -28.48 -5.40 -46.20
N ARG A 263 -29.56 -6.00 -45.69
CA ARG A 263 -30.27 -5.61 -44.45
C ARG A 263 -29.56 -6.09 -43.18
N LEU A 264 -28.76 -7.16 -43.28
CA LEU A 264 -27.98 -7.70 -42.16
C LEU A 264 -26.90 -6.71 -41.68
N PHE A 265 -26.95 -6.38 -40.38
CA PHE A 265 -26.09 -5.38 -39.71
C PHE A 265 -26.20 -3.96 -40.28
N SER A 266 -27.37 -3.62 -40.84
CA SER A 266 -27.65 -2.27 -41.38
C SER A 266 -27.71 -1.19 -40.30
N ASN A 267 -28.14 -1.55 -39.09
CA ASN A 267 -28.13 -0.69 -37.91
C ASN A 267 -27.23 -1.30 -36.82
N ILE A 268 -26.35 -0.48 -36.26
CA ILE A 268 -25.41 -0.88 -35.19
C ILE A 268 -25.65 0.03 -34.00
N LEU A 269 -25.84 -0.60 -32.85
CA LEU A 269 -25.93 0.07 -31.56
C LEU A 269 -24.51 0.19 -31.01
N TRP A 270 -24.02 1.42 -30.87
CA TRP A 270 -22.69 1.63 -30.30
C TRP A 270 -22.72 1.45 -28.77
N PRO A 271 -21.70 0.82 -28.16
CA PRO A 271 -21.61 0.70 -26.70
C PRO A 271 -21.38 2.09 -26.10
N ASN A 272 -22.45 2.71 -25.64
CA ASN A 272 -22.42 4.07 -25.06
C ASN A 272 -22.38 4.06 -23.54
N ASP A 273 -22.87 3.01 -22.89
CA ASP A 273 -22.79 2.83 -21.46
C ASP A 273 -21.37 2.44 -21.01
N LEU A 274 -21.00 2.86 -19.80
CA LEU A 274 -19.65 2.65 -19.25
C LEU A 274 -19.33 1.17 -19.07
N GLU A 275 -20.28 0.36 -18.59
CA GLU A 275 -20.08 -1.08 -18.36
C GLU A 275 -19.76 -1.81 -19.67
N MET A 276 -20.50 -1.54 -20.74
CA MET A 276 -20.30 -2.14 -22.05
C MET A 276 -18.97 -1.69 -22.68
N LYS A 277 -18.61 -0.41 -22.55
CA LYS A 277 -17.29 0.09 -22.99
C LYS A 277 -16.14 -0.63 -22.29
N GLU A 278 -16.23 -0.79 -20.98
CA GLU A 278 -15.24 -1.53 -20.19
C GLU A 278 -15.18 -3.01 -20.59
N GLN A 279 -16.33 -3.66 -20.82
CA GLN A 279 -16.38 -5.05 -21.28
C GLN A 279 -15.77 -5.24 -22.66
N VAL A 280 -16.03 -4.34 -23.61
CA VAL A 280 -15.40 -4.37 -24.94
C VAL A 280 -13.90 -4.20 -24.82
N LYS A 281 -13.43 -3.20 -24.06
CA LYS A 281 -12.00 -2.97 -23.80
C LYS A 281 -11.36 -4.20 -23.17
N ARG A 282 -12.02 -4.80 -22.18
CA ARG A 282 -11.55 -5.97 -21.46
C ARG A 282 -11.48 -7.22 -22.35
N LEU A 283 -12.50 -7.51 -23.15
CA LEU A 283 -12.46 -8.63 -24.09
C LEU A 283 -11.34 -8.43 -25.11
N HIS A 284 -11.17 -7.22 -25.63
CA HIS A 284 -10.06 -6.94 -26.56
C HIS A 284 -8.69 -7.23 -25.92
N LEU A 285 -8.46 -6.80 -24.68
CA LEU A 285 -7.22 -7.06 -23.96
C LEU A 285 -7.03 -8.56 -23.68
N LEU A 286 -8.08 -9.27 -23.26
CA LEU A 286 -8.05 -10.73 -23.06
C LEU A 286 -7.63 -11.48 -24.34
N LEU A 287 -8.05 -10.98 -25.51
CA LEU A 287 -7.75 -11.57 -26.81
C LEU A 287 -6.40 -11.14 -27.42
N THR A 288 -5.79 -10.05 -26.96
CA THR A 288 -4.59 -9.46 -27.60
C THR A 288 -3.32 -9.55 -26.77
N VAL A 289 -3.44 -9.59 -25.45
CA VAL A 289 -2.29 -9.56 -24.55
C VAL A 289 -1.59 -10.92 -24.56
N LYS A 290 -0.38 -10.93 -25.13
CA LYS A 290 0.50 -12.12 -25.25
C LYS A 290 1.66 -12.12 -24.27
N ASP A 291 1.89 -11.01 -23.57
CA ASP A 291 3.00 -10.88 -22.64
C ASP A 291 2.80 -11.79 -21.43
N SER A 292 3.90 -12.37 -20.95
CA SER A 292 3.87 -13.14 -19.70
C SER A 292 3.53 -12.21 -18.55
N ALA A 293 2.38 -12.42 -17.91
CA ALA A 293 2.00 -11.69 -16.71
C ALA A 293 2.83 -12.05 -15.48
N ALA A 294 3.77 -13.00 -15.56
CA ALA A 294 4.57 -13.47 -14.43
C ALA A 294 5.26 -12.33 -13.64
N ASN A 295 5.53 -11.19 -14.30
CA ASN A 295 6.19 -10.03 -13.71
C ASN A 295 5.30 -8.79 -13.61
N ILE A 296 3.96 -8.93 -13.61
CA ILE A 296 3.04 -7.79 -13.44
C ILE A 296 2.58 -7.69 -11.97
N PRO A 297 2.70 -6.52 -11.31
CA PRO A 297 3.36 -5.30 -11.80
C PRO A 297 4.89 -5.45 -11.84
N LYS A 298 5.57 -4.72 -12.74
CA LYS A 298 7.05 -4.80 -12.89
C LYS A 298 7.80 -4.08 -11.77
N ASN A 299 7.27 -2.95 -11.31
CA ASN A 299 7.91 -2.13 -10.29
C ASN A 299 8.02 -2.88 -8.95
N LEU A 300 9.22 -2.86 -8.36
CA LEU A 300 9.53 -3.62 -7.15
C LEU A 300 8.76 -3.13 -5.92
N GLU A 301 8.50 -1.83 -5.83
CA GLU A 301 7.76 -1.25 -4.72
C GLU A 301 6.27 -1.59 -4.80
N ALA A 302 5.67 -1.56 -6.00
CA ALA A 302 4.32 -2.08 -6.24
C ALA A 302 4.22 -3.57 -5.87
N GLN A 303 5.19 -4.40 -6.27
CA GLN A 303 5.22 -5.82 -5.90
C GLN A 303 5.28 -6.00 -4.38
N ARG A 304 6.18 -5.29 -3.69
CA ARG A 304 6.35 -5.36 -2.23
C ARG A 304 5.05 -5.00 -1.50
N ARG A 305 4.41 -3.90 -1.91
CA ARG A 305 3.15 -3.40 -1.34
C ARG A 305 2.02 -4.41 -1.48
N LEU A 306 1.79 -4.91 -2.71
CA LEU A 306 0.76 -5.91 -2.96
C LEU A 306 1.03 -7.25 -2.26
N GLN A 307 2.29 -7.70 -2.21
CA GLN A 307 2.67 -8.92 -1.49
C GLN A 307 2.41 -8.79 0.01
N PHE A 308 2.78 -7.66 0.62
CA PHE A 308 2.55 -7.44 2.04
C PHE A 308 1.05 -7.36 2.36
N PHE A 309 0.29 -6.57 1.60
CA PHE A 309 -1.15 -6.45 1.79
C PHE A 309 -1.84 -7.81 1.68
N THR A 310 -1.59 -8.56 0.61
CA THR A 310 -2.21 -9.88 0.39
C THR A 310 -1.78 -10.90 1.44
N ASN A 311 -0.51 -10.90 1.89
CA ASN A 311 -0.08 -11.74 3.01
C ASN A 311 -0.83 -11.39 4.29
N SER A 312 -1.01 -10.10 4.57
CA SER A 312 -1.63 -9.62 5.81
C SER A 312 -3.07 -10.08 5.97
N LEU A 313 -3.81 -10.30 4.87
CA LEU A 313 -5.19 -10.81 4.91
C LEU A 313 -5.33 -12.19 5.57
N PHE A 314 -4.25 -12.97 5.64
CA PHE A 314 -4.22 -14.29 6.25
C PHE A 314 -3.67 -14.28 7.68
N MET A 315 -3.21 -13.13 8.16
CA MET A 315 -2.72 -12.98 9.52
C MET A 315 -3.89 -12.79 10.50
N ASP A 316 -3.65 -13.13 11.77
CA ASP A 316 -4.63 -12.90 12.82
C ASP A 316 -4.80 -11.39 13.03
N MET A 317 -6.02 -10.89 12.80
CA MET A 317 -6.42 -9.52 13.10
C MET A 317 -7.87 -9.49 13.64
N PRO A 318 -8.22 -8.54 14.53
CA PRO A 318 -9.58 -8.36 15.01
C PRO A 318 -10.54 -8.05 13.87
N GLU A 319 -11.82 -8.32 14.06
CA GLU A 319 -12.85 -7.97 13.07
C GLU A 319 -13.00 -6.45 12.93
N ALA A 320 -13.11 -5.98 11.68
CA ALA A 320 -13.36 -4.58 11.39
C ALA A 320 -14.79 -4.16 11.80
N LYS A 321 -14.90 -3.18 12.70
CA LYS A 321 -16.19 -2.51 12.97
C LYS A 321 -16.59 -1.60 11.78
N PRO A 322 -17.89 -1.41 11.53
CA PRO A 322 -18.37 -0.38 10.60
C PRO A 322 -17.74 0.98 10.90
N VAL A 323 -17.53 1.82 9.86
CA VAL A 323 -16.87 3.13 10.05
C VAL A 323 -17.59 3.98 11.09
N SER A 324 -18.92 3.91 11.15
CA SER A 324 -19.73 4.63 12.14
C SER A 324 -19.45 4.22 13.59
N GLU A 325 -19.01 2.97 13.83
CA GLU A 325 -18.82 2.37 15.16
C GLU A 325 -17.34 2.29 15.58
N MET A 326 -16.39 2.58 14.67
CA MET A 326 -14.97 2.54 14.98
C MET A 326 -14.56 3.59 16.02
N ILE A 327 -13.45 3.33 16.71
CA ILE A 327 -12.78 4.28 17.59
C ILE A 327 -12.27 5.48 16.75
N PRO A 328 -12.65 6.72 17.06
CA PRO A 328 -12.09 7.89 16.39
C PRO A 328 -10.64 8.10 16.82
N PHE A 329 -9.78 8.54 15.90
CA PHE A 329 -8.36 8.72 16.17
C PHE A 329 -7.76 9.94 15.48
N CYS A 330 -6.60 10.37 15.98
CA CYS A 330 -5.83 11.46 15.41
C CYS A 330 -4.42 10.98 15.07
N VAL A 331 -3.94 11.29 13.86
CA VAL A 331 -2.50 11.19 13.58
C VAL A 331 -1.82 12.47 14.08
N PHE A 332 -0.64 12.32 14.67
CA PHE A 332 0.10 13.42 15.26
C PHE A 332 1.57 13.37 14.85
N THR A 333 2.00 14.39 14.10
CA THR A 333 3.35 14.47 13.54
C THR A 333 4.05 15.74 13.99
N PRO A 334 5.15 15.66 14.77
CA PRO A 334 6.00 16.81 15.01
C PRO A 334 6.81 17.15 13.75
N TYR A 335 6.85 18.43 13.42
CA TYR A 335 7.60 19.03 12.31
C TYR A 335 8.39 20.23 12.83
N TYR A 336 9.60 20.45 12.32
CA TYR A 336 10.34 21.65 12.65
C TYR A 336 10.70 22.47 11.41
N SER A 337 11.68 22.01 10.64
CA SER A 337 12.26 22.77 9.53
C SER A 337 12.73 21.87 8.39
N GLU A 338 12.27 20.62 8.37
CA GLU A 338 12.50 19.70 7.28
C GLU A 338 11.88 20.23 5.98
N THR A 339 12.37 19.77 4.83
CA THR A 339 11.83 20.19 3.52
C THR A 339 10.34 19.87 3.42
N VAL A 340 9.52 20.88 3.09
CA VAL A 340 8.08 20.71 2.90
C VAL A 340 7.77 20.14 1.52
N LEU A 341 8.19 20.89 0.49
CA LEU A 341 8.17 20.55 -0.92
C LEU A 341 9.53 20.97 -1.49
N TYR A 342 10.11 20.20 -2.40
CA TYR A 342 11.25 20.68 -3.16
C TYR A 342 10.83 21.83 -4.08
N SER A 343 11.66 22.87 -4.13
CA SER A 343 11.54 23.99 -5.06
C SER A 343 12.22 23.67 -6.38
N MET A 344 11.77 24.28 -7.48
CA MET A 344 12.43 24.09 -8.79
C MET A 344 13.91 24.49 -8.78
N SER A 345 14.28 25.49 -7.97
CA SER A 345 15.68 25.89 -7.81
C SER A 345 16.52 24.76 -7.20
N GLU A 346 16.02 24.06 -6.19
CA GLU A 346 16.74 22.94 -5.57
C GLU A 346 16.88 21.74 -6.51
N LEU A 347 15.92 21.53 -7.41
CA LEU A 347 15.91 20.38 -8.31
C LEU A 347 17.01 20.43 -9.37
N CYS A 348 17.39 21.63 -9.81
CA CYS A 348 18.32 21.86 -10.91
C CYS A 348 19.72 22.29 -10.45
N VAL A 349 19.94 22.48 -9.15
CA VAL A 349 21.27 22.82 -8.62
C VAL A 349 22.10 21.55 -8.52
N ASP A 350 23.26 21.58 -9.17
CA ASP A 350 24.24 20.51 -9.11
C ASP A 350 24.93 20.50 -7.74
N ASN A 351 25.13 19.30 -7.19
CA ASN A 351 25.98 19.10 -6.03
C ASN A 351 27.48 19.16 -6.40
N GLU A 352 28.36 18.90 -5.42
CA GLU A 352 29.82 18.88 -5.63
C GLU A 352 30.30 17.91 -6.74
N ASP A 353 29.51 16.87 -7.03
CA ASP A 353 29.77 15.87 -8.06
C ASP A 353 29.15 16.23 -9.43
N GLY A 354 28.52 17.40 -9.58
CA GLY A 354 27.84 17.80 -10.81
C GLY A 354 26.49 17.11 -11.05
N ILE A 355 25.84 16.62 -9.99
CA ILE A 355 24.60 15.84 -10.06
C ILE A 355 23.46 16.63 -9.40
N SER A 356 22.40 16.91 -10.18
CA SER A 356 21.16 17.49 -9.67
C SER A 356 20.23 16.44 -9.06
N ILE A 357 19.32 16.87 -8.16
CA ILE A 357 18.33 15.98 -7.53
C ILE A 357 17.43 15.34 -8.61
N LEU A 358 17.00 16.13 -9.59
CA LEU A 358 16.12 15.64 -10.65
C LEU A 358 16.80 14.57 -11.49
N PHE A 359 18.04 14.82 -11.93
CA PHE A 359 18.83 13.86 -12.70
C PHE A 359 19.04 12.57 -11.92
N TYR A 360 19.38 12.67 -10.62
CA TYR A 360 19.56 11.51 -9.76
C TYR A 360 18.28 10.64 -9.70
N LEU A 361 17.13 11.24 -9.42
CA LEU A 361 15.85 10.52 -9.31
C LEU A 361 15.42 9.86 -10.62
N GLN A 362 15.62 10.52 -11.76
CA GLN A 362 15.36 9.94 -13.07
C GLN A 362 16.21 8.69 -13.34
N LYS A 363 17.45 8.65 -12.83
CA LYS A 363 18.35 7.51 -13.00
C LYS A 363 18.04 6.34 -12.07
N ILE A 364 17.61 6.61 -10.84
CA ILE A 364 17.29 5.54 -9.89
C ILE A 364 15.85 5.01 -10.01
N PHE A 365 14.92 5.80 -10.56
CA PHE A 365 13.52 5.42 -10.79
C PHE A 365 13.08 5.62 -12.25
N PRO A 366 13.73 4.97 -13.23
CA PRO A 366 13.45 5.21 -14.65
C PRO A 366 12.05 4.76 -15.08
N ASP A 367 11.53 3.69 -14.49
CA ASP A 367 10.19 3.18 -14.72
C ASP A 367 9.12 4.13 -14.13
N GLU A 368 9.32 4.61 -12.92
CA GLU A 368 8.39 5.56 -12.29
C GLU A 368 8.40 6.92 -12.99
N TRP A 369 9.55 7.35 -13.53
CA TRP A 369 9.63 8.56 -14.35
C TRP A 369 8.82 8.42 -15.64
N ALA A 370 8.93 7.28 -16.33
CA ALA A 370 8.12 7.02 -17.53
C ALA A 370 6.61 7.01 -17.23
N ASN A 371 6.21 6.40 -16.10
CA ASN A 371 4.82 6.38 -15.66
C ASN A 371 4.30 7.79 -15.30
N PHE A 372 5.16 8.64 -14.71
CA PHE A 372 4.85 10.03 -14.42
C PHE A 372 4.59 10.85 -15.68
N LEU A 373 5.49 10.76 -16.66
CA LEU A 373 5.34 11.40 -17.95
C LEU A 373 4.03 10.97 -18.63
N GLU A 374 3.75 9.67 -18.65
CA GLU A 374 2.49 9.12 -19.15
C GLU A 374 1.26 9.72 -18.43
N ARG A 375 1.34 9.94 -17.10
CA ARG A 375 0.21 10.45 -16.30
C ARG A 375 -0.15 11.89 -16.65
N ILE A 376 0.85 12.74 -16.83
CA ILE A 376 0.66 14.15 -17.15
C ILE A 376 0.47 14.39 -18.66
N GLY A 377 0.45 13.33 -19.47
CA GLY A 377 0.25 13.41 -20.92
C GLY A 377 1.44 14.00 -21.67
N ARG A 378 2.63 13.96 -21.06
CA ARG A 378 3.88 14.38 -21.69
C ARG A 378 4.62 13.11 -22.13
N GLY A 379 5.00 13.00 -23.40
CA GLY A 379 5.74 11.85 -23.92
C GLY A 379 7.20 11.87 -23.46
N GLU A 380 8.15 11.67 -24.37
CA GLU A 380 9.57 11.99 -24.13
C GLU A 380 9.76 13.52 -24.15
N SER A 381 9.28 14.21 -23.11
CA SER A 381 9.42 15.66 -22.96
C SER A 381 10.76 16.05 -22.33
N SER A 382 11.27 17.22 -22.72
CA SER A 382 12.49 17.81 -22.18
C SER A 382 12.23 18.51 -20.85
N GLU A 383 13.28 18.74 -20.04
CA GLU A 383 13.16 19.49 -18.78
C GLU A 383 12.67 20.94 -18.96
N GLU A 384 12.91 21.53 -20.14
CA GLU A 384 12.47 22.89 -20.47
C GLU A 384 10.94 22.97 -20.61
N ASP A 385 10.31 21.88 -21.06
CA ASP A 385 8.86 21.79 -21.31
C ASP A 385 8.03 21.92 -20.02
N PHE A 386 8.60 21.60 -18.85
CA PHE A 386 7.92 21.73 -17.56
C PHE A 386 7.81 23.18 -17.09
N LYS A 387 8.76 24.04 -17.46
CA LYS A 387 8.80 25.45 -17.04
C LYS A 387 7.72 26.28 -17.73
N GLU A 388 7.18 25.80 -18.85
CA GLU A 388 6.12 26.47 -19.61
C GLU A 388 4.73 26.34 -18.97
N SER A 389 4.50 25.31 -18.14
CA SER A 389 3.22 25.05 -17.47
C SER A 389 3.38 25.09 -15.94
N PRO A 390 2.75 26.06 -15.24
CA PRO A 390 2.75 26.10 -13.77
C PRO A 390 2.15 24.83 -13.12
N SER A 391 1.20 24.18 -13.80
CA SER A 391 0.60 22.93 -13.34
C SER A 391 1.60 21.78 -13.39
N ASP A 392 2.32 21.65 -14.50
CA ASP A 392 3.29 20.57 -14.72
C ASP A 392 4.51 20.77 -13.80
N THR A 393 4.92 22.02 -13.60
CA THR A 393 5.93 22.38 -12.58
C THR A 393 5.51 21.92 -11.19
N LEU A 394 4.24 22.11 -10.81
CA LEU A 394 3.76 21.69 -9.50
C LEU A 394 3.70 20.16 -9.37
N GLU A 395 3.22 19.46 -10.41
CA GLU A 395 3.21 18.00 -10.46
C GLU A 395 4.63 17.42 -10.35
N LEU A 396 5.61 18.02 -11.03
CA LEU A 396 7.02 17.63 -10.90
C LEU A 396 7.55 17.82 -9.48
N ARG A 397 7.26 18.97 -8.86
CA ARG A 397 7.66 19.24 -7.45
C ARG A 397 7.08 18.20 -6.50
N PHE A 398 5.81 17.80 -6.68
CA PHE A 398 5.21 16.73 -5.89
C PHE A 398 5.84 15.37 -6.17
N TRP A 399 6.05 15.02 -7.45
CA TRP A 399 6.66 13.75 -7.84
C TRP A 399 8.04 13.55 -7.20
N VAL A 400 8.88 14.59 -7.20
CA VAL A 400 10.20 14.56 -6.53
C VAL A 400 10.03 14.50 -5.01
N SER A 401 9.14 15.33 -4.43
CA SER A 401 8.94 15.40 -2.98
C SER A 401 8.42 14.07 -2.38
N TYR A 402 7.60 13.32 -3.12
CA TYR A 402 7.11 12.00 -2.73
C TYR A 402 8.18 10.90 -2.74
N ARG A 403 9.34 11.15 -3.37
CA ARG A 403 10.51 10.24 -3.36
C ARG A 403 11.58 10.66 -2.36
N GLY A 404 11.48 11.87 -1.81
CA GLY A 404 12.32 12.37 -0.72
C GLY A 404 11.78 12.08 0.68
N GLN A 405 12.48 12.61 1.69
CA GLN A 405 12.03 12.66 3.09
C GLN A 405 11.39 14.04 3.37
N THR A 406 10.20 14.28 2.80
CA THR A 406 9.51 15.58 2.86
C THR A 406 8.20 15.52 3.65
N LEU A 407 7.75 16.67 4.19
CA LEU A 407 6.43 16.77 4.83
C LEU A 407 5.29 16.41 3.86
N ALA A 408 5.41 16.75 2.58
CA ALA A 408 4.40 16.41 1.59
C ALA A 408 4.19 14.90 1.43
N ARG A 409 5.27 14.11 1.45
CA ARG A 409 5.19 12.64 1.42
C ARG A 409 4.43 12.11 2.63
N THR A 410 4.83 12.56 3.82
CA THR A 410 4.20 12.15 5.09
C THR A 410 2.74 12.55 5.16
N VAL A 411 2.40 13.76 4.67
CA VAL A 411 1.01 14.21 4.61
C VAL A 411 0.19 13.35 3.66
N ARG A 412 0.68 13.10 2.44
CA ARG A 412 0.00 12.21 1.49
C ARG A 412 -0.25 10.83 2.12
N GLY A 413 0.79 10.23 2.70
CA GLY A 413 0.72 8.91 3.30
C GLY A 413 -0.33 8.84 4.41
N MET A 414 -0.28 9.76 5.39
CA MET A 414 -1.23 9.74 6.52
C MET A 414 -2.66 10.09 6.11
N MET A 415 -2.84 10.89 5.05
CA MET A 415 -4.17 11.21 4.51
C MET A 415 -4.84 10.04 3.81
N TYR A 416 -4.11 8.95 3.51
CA TYR A 416 -4.74 7.70 3.05
C TYR A 416 -5.69 7.09 4.07
N TYR A 417 -5.52 7.34 5.39
CA TYR A 417 -6.53 6.95 6.37
C TYR A 417 -7.89 7.57 6.07
N ARG A 418 -7.92 8.88 5.78
CA ARG A 418 -9.17 9.54 5.39
C ARG A 418 -9.76 8.93 4.13
N ARG A 419 -8.93 8.74 3.08
CA ARG A 419 -9.39 8.16 1.81
C ARG A 419 -9.97 6.75 2.00
N ALA A 420 -9.29 5.90 2.77
CA ALA A 420 -9.75 4.55 3.09
C ALA A 420 -11.08 4.56 3.85
N LEU A 421 -11.23 5.43 4.86
CA LEU A 421 -12.47 5.55 5.63
C LEU A 421 -13.65 6.04 4.79
N MET A 422 -13.41 6.97 3.85
CA MET A 422 -14.45 7.44 2.93
C MET A 422 -14.91 6.31 2.00
N LEU A 423 -13.98 5.54 1.42
CA LEU A 423 -14.30 4.38 0.59
C LEU A 423 -15.09 3.32 1.39
N GLN A 424 -14.61 2.96 2.58
CA GLN A 424 -15.26 1.99 3.46
C GLN A 424 -16.68 2.43 3.84
N SER A 425 -16.85 3.69 4.26
CA SER A 425 -18.16 4.23 4.64
C SER A 425 -19.14 4.27 3.46
N TYR A 426 -18.66 4.61 2.27
CA TYR A 426 -19.48 4.67 1.06
C TYR A 426 -20.00 3.27 0.68
N LEU A 427 -19.12 2.27 0.69
CA LEU A 427 -19.47 0.90 0.35
C LEU A 427 -20.40 0.26 1.39
N GLU A 428 -20.12 0.44 2.69
CA GLU A 428 -20.95 -0.10 3.78
C GLU A 428 -22.41 0.36 3.69
N LYS A 429 -22.64 1.65 3.43
CA LYS A 429 -23.99 2.20 3.31
C LYS A 429 -24.74 1.63 2.11
N ARG A 430 -24.05 1.38 0.98
CA ARG A 430 -24.69 0.82 -0.22
C ARG A 430 -25.07 -0.65 -0.04
N TYR A 431 -24.20 -1.43 0.63
CA TYR A 431 -24.53 -2.82 0.99
C TYR A 431 -25.68 -2.90 2.00
N LEU A 432 -25.77 -1.97 2.95
CA LEU A 432 -26.87 -1.91 3.93
C LEU A 432 -28.17 -1.38 3.33
N GLY A 433 -28.13 -0.34 2.48
CA GLY A 433 -29.31 0.21 1.81
C GLY A 433 -29.96 -0.79 0.83
N GLY A 434 -29.16 -1.66 0.21
CA GLY A 434 -29.69 -2.77 -0.60
C GLY A 434 -30.37 -3.90 0.18
N ILE A 435 -30.28 -3.90 1.51
CA ILE A 435 -31.03 -4.81 2.38
C ILE A 435 -32.47 -4.34 2.55
N GLU A 436 -32.72 -3.02 2.54
CA GLU A 436 -34.06 -2.45 2.73
C GLU A 436 -34.89 -2.47 1.44
N ASP A 437 -34.26 -2.29 0.27
CA ASP A 437 -34.96 -2.17 -1.02
C ASP A 437 -34.96 -3.45 -1.89
N GLY A 438 -34.32 -4.55 -1.45
CA GLY A 438 -34.37 -5.87 -2.09
C GLY A 438 -33.79 -6.01 -3.50
N TYR A 439 -33.42 -4.90 -4.17
CA TYR A 439 -33.06 -4.89 -5.60
C TYR A 439 -31.72 -4.19 -5.94
N SER A 440 -31.09 -3.42 -5.03
CA SER A 440 -29.96 -2.55 -5.38
C SER A 440 -28.55 -3.16 -5.22
N ALA A 441 -28.43 -4.42 -4.80
CA ALA A 441 -27.13 -5.11 -4.67
C ALA A 441 -26.49 -5.52 -6.02
N LEU A 442 -27.20 -5.31 -7.14
CA LEU A 442 -26.80 -5.71 -8.50
C LEU A 442 -26.42 -4.52 -9.40
N GLU A 443 -26.43 -3.29 -8.89
CA GLU A 443 -25.99 -2.13 -9.66
C GLU A 443 -24.46 -2.05 -9.74
N TYR A 444 -23.96 -1.65 -10.91
CA TYR A 444 -22.55 -1.37 -11.17
C TYR A 444 -21.95 -0.44 -10.08
N ILE A 445 -20.92 -0.92 -9.38
CA ILE A 445 -20.22 -0.15 -8.35
C ILE A 445 -19.26 0.82 -9.04
N ASP A 446 -19.74 2.04 -9.30
CA ASP A 446 -18.86 3.14 -9.65
C ASP A 446 -18.22 3.71 -8.37
N THR A 447 -16.92 3.43 -8.16
CA THR A 447 -16.15 4.02 -7.07
C THR A 447 -15.67 5.44 -7.38
N GLN A 448 -15.95 6.02 -8.55
CA GLN A 448 -15.49 7.38 -8.85
C GLN A 448 -16.18 8.45 -7.99
N GLY A 449 -17.35 8.14 -7.41
CA GLY A 449 -18.16 9.10 -6.65
C GLY A 449 -17.88 9.20 -5.14
N TYR A 450 -17.15 8.28 -4.49
CA TYR A 450 -17.08 8.29 -3.01
C TYR A 450 -16.39 9.54 -2.45
N GLN A 451 -15.46 10.12 -3.21
CA GLN A 451 -14.77 11.36 -2.82
C GLN A 451 -15.69 12.59 -2.79
N LEU A 452 -16.78 12.53 -3.57
CA LEU A 452 -17.79 13.58 -3.67
C LEU A 452 -18.99 13.32 -2.75
N SER A 453 -19.11 12.12 -2.17
CA SER A 453 -20.21 11.77 -1.27
C SER A 453 -20.14 12.58 0.04
N PRO A 454 -21.12 13.46 0.33
CA PRO A 454 -21.11 14.27 1.55
C PRO A 454 -21.13 13.42 2.82
N ASP A 455 -21.89 12.32 2.80
CA ASP A 455 -22.02 11.40 3.93
C ASP A 455 -20.70 10.68 4.23
N ALA A 456 -20.03 10.14 3.22
CA ALA A 456 -18.77 9.43 3.40
C ALA A 456 -17.67 10.37 3.92
N ARG A 457 -17.64 11.61 3.42
CA ARG A 457 -16.75 12.67 3.90
C ARG A 457 -17.03 13.01 5.36
N ALA A 458 -18.29 13.24 5.72
CA ALA A 458 -18.68 13.55 7.09
C ALA A 458 -18.33 12.42 8.07
N GLN A 459 -18.57 11.15 7.69
CA GLN A 459 -18.18 10.00 8.50
C GLN A 459 -16.67 9.92 8.70
N ALA A 460 -15.89 10.09 7.64
CA ALA A 460 -14.42 10.10 7.74
C ALA A 460 -13.92 11.25 8.63
N ASP A 461 -14.48 12.46 8.49
CA ASP A 461 -14.08 13.64 9.25
C ASP A 461 -14.50 13.57 10.75
N LEU A 462 -15.54 12.80 11.09
CA LEU A 462 -15.90 12.48 12.47
C LEU A 462 -14.93 11.48 13.13
N LYS A 463 -14.28 10.63 12.31
CA LYS A 463 -13.44 9.52 12.80
C LYS A 463 -11.95 9.80 12.73
N PHE A 464 -11.50 10.68 11.84
CA PHE A 464 -10.10 10.93 11.58
C PHE A 464 -9.77 12.42 11.50
N THR A 465 -8.72 12.81 12.22
CA THR A 465 -8.10 14.13 12.09
C THR A 465 -6.58 13.98 12.01
N TYR A 466 -5.91 14.87 11.28
CA TYR A 466 -4.45 14.88 11.22
C TYR A 466 -3.88 16.21 11.70
N VAL A 467 -3.10 16.18 12.78
CA VAL A 467 -2.44 17.36 13.34
C VAL A 467 -0.94 17.26 13.10
N VAL A 468 -0.40 18.24 12.36
CA VAL A 468 1.04 18.47 12.26
C VAL A 468 1.41 19.60 13.20
N SER A 469 2.36 19.35 14.12
CA SER A 469 2.88 20.39 15.00
C SER A 469 4.10 21.04 14.36
N CYS A 470 3.93 22.23 13.80
CA CYS A 470 4.98 23.07 13.23
C CYS A 470 5.20 24.29 14.12
N GLN A 471 6.02 24.15 15.18
CA GLN A 471 6.26 25.23 16.15
C GLN A 471 6.64 26.58 15.52
N ILE A 472 7.37 26.60 14.39
CA ILE A 472 7.86 27.83 13.75
C ILE A 472 6.94 28.40 12.65
N TYR A 473 5.80 27.77 12.35
CA TYR A 473 4.94 28.20 11.24
C TYR A 473 4.51 29.68 11.37
N GLY A 474 4.22 30.14 12.58
CA GLY A 474 3.86 31.54 12.84
C GLY A 474 4.96 32.53 12.41
N GLN A 475 6.22 32.19 12.68
CA GLN A 475 7.38 32.99 12.28
C GLN A 475 7.62 32.92 10.77
N GLN A 476 7.48 31.73 10.16
CA GLN A 476 7.58 31.54 8.71
C GLN A 476 6.54 32.37 7.97
N LYS A 477 5.29 32.44 8.48
CA LYS A 477 4.24 33.30 7.94
C LYS A 477 4.59 34.78 8.02
N GLN A 478 5.06 35.26 9.16
CA GLN A 478 5.45 36.66 9.34
C GLN A 478 6.58 37.06 8.37
N ARG A 479 7.52 36.15 8.11
CA ARG A 479 8.65 36.35 7.19
C ARG A 479 8.32 36.09 5.72
N LYS A 480 7.11 35.61 5.40
CA LYS A 480 6.71 35.17 4.06
C LYS A 480 7.66 34.13 3.46
N ALA A 481 8.10 33.19 4.29
CA ALA A 481 9.01 32.12 3.89
C ALA A 481 8.30 31.12 2.94
N PRO A 482 9.01 30.54 1.95
CA PRO A 482 8.41 29.60 0.99
C PRO A 482 7.77 28.38 1.65
N GLU A 483 8.33 27.90 2.77
CA GLU A 483 7.81 26.77 3.54
C GLU A 483 6.40 27.07 4.08
N ALA A 484 6.10 28.32 4.46
CA ALA A 484 4.77 28.68 4.91
C ALA A 484 3.73 28.60 3.79
N ALA A 485 4.13 28.95 2.56
CA ALA A 485 3.26 28.85 1.38
C ALA A 485 3.05 27.38 0.98
N ASP A 486 4.09 26.55 1.04
CA ASP A 486 3.97 25.12 0.77
C ASP A 486 3.13 24.40 1.84
N ILE A 487 3.25 24.75 3.12
CA ILE A 487 2.38 24.23 4.19
C ILE A 487 0.92 24.66 3.97
N ALA A 488 0.68 25.90 3.56
CA ALA A 488 -0.67 26.37 3.22
C ALA A 488 -1.27 25.59 2.03
N LEU A 489 -0.46 25.31 1.00
CA LEU A 489 -0.86 24.47 -0.13
C LEU A 489 -1.22 23.05 0.33
N LEU A 490 -0.45 22.46 1.25
CA LEU A 490 -0.77 21.14 1.81
C LEU A 490 -2.10 21.16 2.59
N MET A 491 -2.38 22.22 3.37
CA MET A 491 -3.69 22.38 4.04
C MET A 491 -4.84 22.49 3.04
N GLN A 492 -4.66 23.24 1.95
CA GLN A 492 -5.68 23.40 0.91
C GLN A 492 -6.01 22.06 0.22
N ARG A 493 -5.01 21.23 -0.03
CA ARG A 493 -5.19 19.92 -0.68
C ARG A 493 -5.76 18.85 0.26
N ASN A 494 -5.66 19.03 1.58
CA ASN A 494 -5.97 18.00 2.57
C ASN A 494 -6.93 18.50 3.65
N GLU A 495 -8.22 18.21 3.48
CA GLU A 495 -9.31 18.76 4.31
C GLU A 495 -9.24 18.41 5.81
N ALA A 496 -8.67 17.25 6.16
CA ALA A 496 -8.49 16.81 7.55
C ALA A 496 -7.17 17.29 8.19
N LEU A 497 -6.27 17.90 7.42
CA LEU A 497 -4.99 18.41 7.91
C LEU A 497 -5.18 19.68 8.74
N ARG A 498 -4.53 19.72 9.90
CA ARG A 498 -4.48 20.85 10.82
C ARG A 498 -3.04 21.15 11.17
N ILE A 499 -2.69 22.43 11.23
CA ILE A 499 -1.35 22.87 11.64
C ILE A 499 -1.44 23.53 13.00
N ALA A 500 -0.72 22.96 13.97
CA ALA A 500 -0.51 23.56 15.27
C ALA A 500 0.84 24.28 15.29
N PHE A 501 0.91 25.49 15.85
CA PHE A 501 2.15 26.27 15.91
C PHE A 501 2.19 27.20 17.11
N ILE A 502 3.38 27.74 17.39
CA ILE A 502 3.58 28.76 18.43
C ILE A 502 3.62 30.13 17.76
N HIS A 503 2.77 31.03 18.24
CA HIS A 503 2.73 32.42 17.86
C HIS A 503 3.36 33.26 18.96
N GLU A 504 4.31 34.11 18.58
CA GLU A 504 4.95 35.09 19.44
C GLU A 504 4.36 36.47 19.14
N GLU A 505 3.86 37.13 20.18
CA GLU A 505 3.40 38.50 20.13
C GLU A 505 4.25 39.36 21.09
N ASP A 506 4.79 40.46 20.59
CA ASP A 506 5.50 41.44 21.41
C ASP A 506 4.48 42.39 22.06
N GLY A 507 4.45 42.39 23.39
CA GLY A 507 3.61 43.25 24.23
C GLY A 507 4.41 44.17 25.13
N VAL A 508 3.72 45.12 25.76
CA VAL A 508 4.31 46.03 26.76
C VAL A 508 3.58 45.83 28.08
N SER A 509 4.31 45.51 29.13
CA SER A 509 3.77 45.42 30.49
C SER A 509 3.23 46.77 30.97
N SER A 510 2.41 46.74 32.02
CA SER A 510 1.96 47.94 32.74
C SER A 510 3.12 48.81 33.25
N ASP A 511 4.31 48.24 33.43
CA ASP A 511 5.52 48.92 33.91
C ASP A 511 6.47 49.34 32.77
N GLY A 512 6.05 49.23 31.51
CA GLY A 512 6.83 49.66 30.33
C GLY A 512 7.93 48.70 29.87
N GLN A 513 8.07 47.53 30.51
CA GLN A 513 8.97 46.46 30.03
C GLN A 513 8.34 45.67 28.87
N ALA A 514 9.16 45.32 27.88
CA ALA A 514 8.77 44.43 26.79
C ALA A 514 8.49 43.02 27.32
N ILE A 515 7.28 42.51 27.12
CA ILE A 515 6.88 41.14 27.45
C ILE A 515 6.62 40.41 26.14
N LYS A 516 7.15 39.20 26.00
CA LYS A 516 6.76 38.29 24.92
C LYS A 516 5.63 37.39 25.39
N GLU A 517 4.50 37.47 24.69
CA GLU A 517 3.39 36.56 24.89
C GLU A 517 3.47 35.40 23.89
N TYR A 518 3.21 34.19 24.38
CA TYR A 518 3.28 32.96 23.59
C TYR A 518 1.89 32.35 23.50
N HIS A 519 1.43 32.06 22.28
CA HIS A 519 0.15 31.42 22.02
C HIS A 519 0.34 30.13 21.22
N SER A 520 -0.23 29.02 21.68
CA SER A 520 -0.39 27.82 20.86
C SER A 520 -1.65 27.98 20.03
N LYS A 521 -1.51 27.98 18.70
CA LYS A 521 -2.60 28.19 17.75
C LYS A 521 -2.81 26.95 16.89
N LEU A 522 -4.06 26.70 16.52
CA LEU A 522 -4.45 25.65 15.56
C LEU A 522 -5.14 26.30 14.36
N VAL A 523 -4.68 25.98 13.16
CA VAL A 523 -5.26 26.47 11.90
C VAL A 523 -5.66 25.34 10.96
N LYS A 524 -6.58 25.64 10.05
CA LYS A 524 -6.93 24.84 8.87
C LYS A 524 -7.13 25.74 7.65
N ALA A 525 -7.17 25.15 6.47
CA ALA A 525 -7.71 25.84 5.29
C ALA A 525 -9.23 26.01 5.41
N ASP A 526 -9.73 27.20 5.09
CA ASP A 526 -11.16 27.46 4.89
C ASP A 526 -11.62 27.02 3.49
N ILE A 527 -12.91 27.24 3.19
CA ILE A 527 -13.51 26.90 1.89
C ILE A 527 -12.91 27.68 0.70
N HIS A 528 -12.20 28.77 0.96
CA HIS A 528 -11.50 29.60 -0.03
C HIS A 528 -9.99 29.34 -0.04
N GLY A 529 -9.53 28.33 0.71
CA GLY A 529 -8.12 27.97 0.84
C GLY A 529 -7.29 28.91 1.70
N LYS A 530 -7.89 29.82 2.47
CA LYS A 530 -7.18 30.70 3.40
C LYS A 530 -7.05 30.08 4.79
N ASP A 531 -6.03 30.50 5.51
CA ASP A 531 -5.82 30.07 6.89
C ASP A 531 -6.94 30.57 7.80
N GLN A 532 -7.70 29.63 8.37
CA GLN A 532 -8.67 29.86 9.41
C GLN A 532 -8.11 29.43 10.76
N GLU A 533 -8.00 30.39 11.69
CA GLU A 533 -7.72 30.10 13.09
C GLU A 533 -8.91 29.40 13.74
N ILE A 534 -8.67 28.22 14.32
CA ILE A 534 -9.69 27.42 15.02
C ILE A 534 -9.61 27.67 16.52
N TYR A 535 -8.39 27.66 17.07
CA TYR A 535 -8.13 27.85 18.48
C TYR A 535 -6.88 28.69 18.68
N SER A 536 -6.86 29.49 19.75
CA SER A 536 -5.69 30.21 20.26
C SER A 536 -5.67 30.08 21.78
N ILE A 537 -4.58 29.51 22.30
CA ILE A 537 -4.42 29.22 23.73
C ILE A 537 -3.16 29.92 24.20
N LYS A 538 -3.30 30.87 25.13
CA LYS A 538 -2.17 31.56 25.75
C LYS A 538 -1.37 30.57 26.60
N LEU A 539 -0.07 30.51 26.37
CA LEU A 539 0.88 29.68 27.09
C LEU A 539 1.44 30.45 28.30
N PRO A 540 1.86 29.75 29.37
CA PRO A 540 2.39 30.40 30.58
C PRO A 540 3.77 31.06 30.38
N GLY A 541 4.42 30.83 29.25
CA GLY A 541 5.74 31.37 28.91
C GLY A 541 6.29 30.69 27.66
N ASN A 542 7.60 30.86 27.42
CA ASN A 542 8.27 30.21 26.30
C ASN A 542 8.19 28.68 26.47
N PRO A 543 7.55 27.94 25.55
CA PRO A 543 7.39 26.51 25.67
C PRO A 543 8.68 25.71 25.42
N LYS A 544 9.72 26.32 24.84
CA LYS A 544 10.97 25.63 24.50
C LYS A 544 11.87 25.47 25.72
N LEU A 545 11.99 24.25 26.23
CA LEU A 545 12.77 23.90 27.43
C LEU A 545 14.10 23.21 27.10
N GLY A 546 14.12 22.27 26.15
CA GLY A 546 15.33 21.54 25.73
C GLY A 546 15.36 21.19 24.23
N GLU A 547 15.38 19.89 23.93
CA GLU A 547 15.66 19.30 22.60
C GLU A 547 14.68 19.74 21.48
N GLY A 548 13.48 20.18 21.82
CA GLY A 548 12.52 20.77 20.88
C GLY A 548 11.40 19.82 20.44
N LYS A 549 11.69 18.55 20.10
CA LYS A 549 10.65 17.56 19.72
C LYS A 549 9.59 17.36 20.83
N PRO A 550 9.96 17.09 22.11
CA PRO A 550 8.96 16.90 23.16
C PRO A 550 8.12 18.17 23.39
N GLU A 551 8.71 19.36 23.33
CA GLU A 551 7.98 20.62 23.49
C GLU A 551 7.03 20.89 22.32
N ASN A 552 7.48 20.59 21.09
CA ASN A 552 6.68 20.66 19.87
C ASN A 552 5.44 19.75 19.97
N GLN A 553 5.62 18.55 20.54
CA GLN A 553 4.50 17.63 20.78
C GLN A 553 3.58 18.15 21.90
N ASN A 554 4.15 18.61 23.02
CA ASN A 554 3.40 18.98 24.21
C ASN A 554 2.49 20.20 24.02
N HIS A 555 2.91 21.22 23.26
CA HIS A 555 2.03 22.39 23.05
C HIS A 555 0.84 22.07 22.13
N ALA A 556 0.99 21.10 21.23
CA ALA A 556 -0.01 20.77 20.22
C ALA A 556 -0.92 19.59 20.60
N ILE A 557 -0.53 18.74 21.55
CA ILE A 557 -1.31 17.55 21.94
C ILE A 557 -2.75 17.88 22.35
N ILE A 558 -3.00 19.07 22.92
CA ILE A 558 -4.33 19.58 23.29
C ILE A 558 -5.29 19.74 22.10
N PHE A 559 -4.75 19.85 20.89
CA PHE A 559 -5.53 19.99 19.65
C PHE A 559 -5.91 18.67 19.01
N THR A 560 -5.32 17.56 19.45
CA THR A 560 -5.68 16.22 18.99
C THR A 560 -7.13 15.88 19.37
N ARG A 561 -7.79 15.00 18.62
CA ARG A 561 -9.19 14.58 18.82
C ARG A 561 -9.31 13.06 18.72
N GLY A 562 -10.48 12.52 19.07
CA GLY A 562 -10.72 11.08 19.14
C GLY A 562 -10.27 10.44 20.46
N ASP A 563 -10.37 9.12 20.54
CA ASP A 563 -9.97 8.35 21.74
C ASP A 563 -8.57 7.75 21.58
N ALA A 564 -8.07 7.66 20.35
CA ALA A 564 -6.73 7.18 20.03
C ALA A 564 -5.87 8.27 19.37
N ILE A 565 -4.55 8.19 19.56
CA ILE A 565 -3.58 9.07 18.90
C ILE A 565 -2.41 8.26 18.34
N GLN A 566 -2.15 8.36 17.04
CA GLN A 566 -1.00 7.73 16.40
C GLN A 566 0.14 8.74 16.31
N THR A 567 1.31 8.40 16.86
CA THR A 567 2.51 9.23 16.73
C THR A 567 3.28 8.84 15.48
N ILE A 568 3.58 9.83 14.64
CA ILE A 568 4.25 9.64 13.36
C ILE A 568 5.42 10.60 13.28
N ASP A 569 6.57 10.14 12.80
CA ASP A 569 7.71 11.01 12.53
C ASP A 569 7.58 11.68 11.15
N MET A 570 8.21 12.84 10.99
CA MET A 570 8.12 13.66 9.78
C MET A 570 8.61 12.95 8.50
N ASN A 571 9.42 11.91 8.59
CA ASN A 571 9.95 11.18 7.44
C ASN A 571 9.30 9.80 7.26
N GLN A 572 8.09 9.61 7.77
CA GLN A 572 7.33 8.38 7.58
C GLN A 572 6.31 8.50 6.44
N ASP A 573 5.98 7.37 5.84
CA ASP A 573 4.99 7.27 4.77
C ASP A 573 3.95 6.20 5.13
N ASN A 574 2.76 6.28 4.57
CA ASN A 574 1.75 5.25 4.73
C ASN A 574 1.10 4.98 3.36
N TYR A 575 0.41 3.86 3.25
CA TYR A 575 -0.15 3.40 1.98
C TYR A 575 -1.64 3.18 2.09
N LEU A 576 -2.35 3.31 0.96
CA LEU A 576 -3.80 3.15 0.93
C LEU A 576 -4.25 1.76 1.41
N GLU A 577 -3.59 0.71 0.95
CA GLU A 577 -3.87 -0.67 1.33
C GLU A 577 -3.59 -0.97 2.82
N GLU A 578 -2.63 -0.26 3.43
CA GLU A 578 -2.33 -0.36 4.86
C GLU A 578 -3.35 0.43 5.69
N ALA A 579 -3.74 1.61 5.21
CA ALA A 579 -4.73 2.47 5.84
C ALA A 579 -6.11 1.81 5.98
N MET A 580 -6.47 0.87 5.09
CA MET A 580 -7.71 0.09 5.19
C MET A 580 -7.82 -0.75 6.47
N LYS A 581 -6.69 -1.12 7.07
CA LYS A 581 -6.61 -1.98 8.28
C LYS A 581 -6.67 -1.21 9.59
N VAL A 582 -6.78 0.13 9.57
CA VAL A 582 -6.75 0.95 10.79
C VAL A 582 -7.88 0.61 11.77
N ARG A 583 -9.04 0.18 11.25
CA ARG A 583 -10.19 -0.19 12.08
C ARG A 583 -9.92 -1.47 12.86
N ASN A 584 -9.30 -2.46 12.23
CA ASN A 584 -8.85 -3.70 12.86
C ASN A 584 -7.81 -3.41 13.94
N LEU A 585 -6.82 -2.55 13.60
CA LEU A 585 -5.79 -2.13 14.56
C LEU A 585 -6.41 -1.47 15.79
N LEU A 586 -7.34 -0.52 15.62
CA LEU A 586 -7.93 0.18 16.76
C LEU A 586 -8.78 -0.74 17.66
N GLU A 587 -9.39 -1.79 17.11
CA GLU A 587 -10.12 -2.78 17.93
C GLU A 587 -9.18 -3.60 18.84
N GLU A 588 -7.87 -3.62 18.60
CA GLU A 588 -6.89 -4.24 19.51
C GLU A 588 -6.92 -3.62 20.91
N PHE A 589 -7.29 -2.33 21.05
CA PHE A 589 -7.49 -1.70 22.37
C PHE A 589 -8.59 -2.38 23.20
N ARG A 590 -9.54 -3.03 22.54
CA ARG A 590 -10.64 -3.80 23.16
C ARG A 590 -10.35 -5.30 23.18
N GLY A 591 -9.25 -5.74 22.56
CA GLY A 591 -8.82 -7.13 22.52
C GLY A 591 -8.23 -7.62 23.84
N ASN A 592 -8.32 -8.93 24.08
CA ASN A 592 -7.70 -9.55 25.25
C ASN A 592 -6.22 -9.87 24.98
N HIS A 593 -5.33 -9.03 25.50
CA HIS A 593 -3.87 -9.17 25.37
C HIS A 593 -3.16 -9.46 26.70
N GLY A 594 -3.89 -10.01 27.68
CA GLY A 594 -3.41 -10.30 29.02
C GLY A 594 -4.36 -9.76 30.10
N ILE A 595 -3.81 -9.30 31.23
CA ILE A 595 -4.61 -8.88 32.39
C ILE A 595 -5.35 -7.55 32.13
N ARG A 596 -4.75 -6.66 31.35
CA ARG A 596 -5.27 -5.32 31.06
C ARG A 596 -5.36 -5.10 29.56
N TYR A 597 -6.33 -4.28 29.17
CA TYR A 597 -6.45 -3.78 27.81
C TYR A 597 -5.19 -3.02 27.40
N PRO A 598 -4.80 -3.10 26.11
CA PRO A 598 -3.68 -2.32 25.60
C PRO A 598 -3.88 -0.82 25.85
N THR A 599 -2.78 -0.13 26.09
CA THR A 599 -2.72 1.34 26.18
C THR A 599 -1.83 1.91 25.08
N ILE A 600 -0.97 1.09 24.48
CA ILE A 600 -0.17 1.42 23.30
C ILE A 600 -0.17 0.21 22.37
N LEU A 601 -0.56 0.43 21.12
CA LEU A 601 -0.51 -0.54 20.03
C LEU A 601 0.73 -0.29 19.19
N GLY A 602 1.66 -1.22 19.25
CA GLY A 602 2.87 -1.18 18.44
C GLY A 602 2.60 -1.54 17.00
N VAL A 603 3.13 -0.75 16.07
CA VAL A 603 2.99 -1.00 14.62
C VAL A 603 4.37 -1.20 14.00
N ARG A 604 4.45 -2.13 13.05
CA ARG A 604 5.70 -2.43 12.34
C ARG A 604 6.09 -1.31 11.38
N GLU A 605 7.40 -1.13 11.22
CA GLU A 605 7.98 -0.27 10.19
C GLU A 605 8.63 -1.07 9.06
N HIS A 606 8.74 -0.44 7.90
CA HIS A 606 9.65 -0.87 6.84
C HIS A 606 10.45 0.32 6.31
N VAL A 607 11.73 0.10 6.05
CA VAL A 607 12.66 1.15 5.62
C VAL A 607 12.71 1.20 4.10
N PHE A 608 12.14 2.25 3.50
CA PHE A 608 12.06 2.38 2.04
C PHE A 608 13.33 2.95 1.39
N THR A 609 14.32 3.43 2.17
CA THR A 609 15.63 3.88 1.66
C THR A 609 16.67 2.75 1.58
N GLY A 610 16.30 1.51 1.94
CA GLY A 610 17.24 0.39 2.05
C GLY A 610 17.86 -0.10 0.72
N SER A 611 17.25 0.24 -0.42
CA SER A 611 17.75 -0.13 -1.76
C SER A 611 18.79 0.84 -2.33
N VAL A 612 18.99 2.00 -1.70
CA VAL A 612 19.79 3.10 -2.26
C VAL A 612 21.30 2.81 -2.24
N SER A 613 21.79 2.08 -1.23
CA SER A 613 23.21 1.72 -1.12
C SER A 613 23.41 0.45 -0.29
N SER A 614 24.61 -0.13 -0.34
CA SER A 614 24.97 -1.28 0.50
C SER A 614 24.90 -0.94 1.99
N LEU A 615 25.34 0.26 2.39
CA LEU A 615 25.27 0.74 3.77
C LEU A 615 23.80 0.91 4.22
N ALA A 616 22.97 1.50 3.37
CA ALA A 616 21.53 1.62 3.61
C ALA A 616 20.86 0.24 3.75
N SER A 617 21.30 -0.75 2.95
CA SER A 617 20.81 -2.12 3.03
C SER A 617 21.14 -2.78 4.36
N PHE A 618 22.35 -2.59 4.90
CA PHE A 618 22.72 -3.12 6.21
C PHE A 618 21.90 -2.46 7.34
N MET A 619 21.76 -1.14 7.32
CA MET A 619 20.93 -0.41 8.29
C MET A 619 19.47 -0.88 8.24
N SER A 620 18.90 -0.99 7.04
CA SER A 620 17.53 -1.49 6.83
C SER A 620 17.34 -2.90 7.38
N LYS A 621 18.32 -3.80 7.20
CA LYS A 621 18.27 -5.16 7.77
C LYS A 621 18.34 -5.18 9.30
N GLN A 622 19.21 -4.35 9.89
CA GLN A 622 19.31 -4.20 11.34
C GLN A 622 17.97 -3.71 11.92
N GLU A 623 17.38 -2.66 11.33
CA GLU A 623 16.08 -2.14 11.75
C GLU A 623 14.97 -3.17 11.56
N THR A 624 14.92 -3.86 10.41
CA THR A 624 13.95 -4.92 10.15
C THR A 624 13.99 -6.01 11.21
N SER A 625 15.18 -6.40 11.68
CA SER A 625 15.33 -7.36 12.78
C SER A 625 14.73 -6.83 14.08
N PHE A 626 15.02 -5.57 14.42
CA PHE A 626 14.49 -4.93 15.63
C PHE A 626 12.96 -4.80 15.57
N VAL A 627 12.41 -4.18 14.53
CA VAL A 627 10.97 -3.85 14.38
C VAL A 627 10.07 -5.06 14.11
N THR A 628 10.65 -6.27 14.01
CA THR A 628 9.90 -7.53 13.83
C THR A 628 10.26 -8.57 14.89
N LEU A 629 11.41 -9.25 14.76
CA LEU A 629 11.85 -10.33 15.65
C LEU A 629 12.02 -9.81 17.09
N GLY A 630 12.68 -8.67 17.25
CA GLY A 630 12.89 -8.03 18.55
C GLY A 630 11.58 -7.62 19.19
N GLN A 631 10.77 -6.83 18.48
CA GLN A 631 9.48 -6.33 18.99
C GLN A 631 8.51 -7.45 19.39
N ARG A 632 8.48 -8.59 18.67
CA ARG A 632 7.69 -9.77 19.07
C ARG A 632 8.07 -10.28 20.46
N VAL A 633 9.36 -10.49 20.71
CA VAL A 633 9.85 -11.00 22.00
C VAL A 633 9.60 -9.99 23.11
N LEU A 634 9.84 -8.70 22.84
CA LEU A 634 9.58 -7.62 23.79
C LEU A 634 8.10 -7.52 24.17
N ALA A 635 7.20 -7.60 23.19
CA ALA A 635 5.76 -7.56 23.42
C ALA A 635 5.26 -8.80 24.16
N PHE A 636 5.79 -9.98 23.84
CA PHE A 636 5.47 -11.24 24.54
C PHE A 636 5.85 -11.16 26.03
N LEU A 637 7.04 -10.65 26.32
CA LEU A 637 7.53 -10.51 27.70
C LEU A 637 7.02 -9.26 28.41
N LYS A 638 6.15 -8.45 27.77
CA LYS A 638 5.59 -7.21 28.35
C LYS A 638 6.68 -6.21 28.79
N VAL A 639 7.75 -6.14 28.00
CA VAL A 639 8.85 -5.16 28.16
C VAL A 639 9.09 -4.32 26.92
N ARG A 640 8.21 -4.43 25.92
CA ARG A 640 8.14 -3.49 24.80
C ARG A 640 7.82 -2.09 25.32
N MET A 641 8.55 -1.11 24.81
CA MET A 641 8.32 0.31 25.10
C MET A 641 7.88 1.05 23.83
N HIS A 642 7.58 2.33 23.96
CA HIS A 642 7.38 3.20 22.83
C HIS A 642 8.73 3.69 22.28
N TYR A 643 8.93 3.66 20.97
CA TYR A 643 10.20 4.06 20.34
C TYR A 643 10.04 5.27 19.41
N GLY A 644 9.05 6.13 19.70
CA GLY A 644 8.76 7.39 18.97
C GLY A 644 7.63 7.27 17.96
N HIS A 645 7.62 6.18 17.20
CA HIS A 645 6.64 5.93 16.14
C HIS A 645 6.61 4.43 15.77
N PRO A 646 5.69 3.97 14.91
CA PRO A 646 4.41 4.57 14.50
C PRO A 646 3.25 4.09 15.41
N ASP A 647 3.50 4.03 16.73
CA ASP A 647 2.56 3.47 17.70
C ASP A 647 1.27 4.28 17.83
N VAL A 648 0.18 3.58 18.14
CA VAL A 648 -1.11 4.18 18.47
C VAL A 648 -1.33 4.11 19.98
N PHE A 649 -1.68 5.22 20.60
CA PHE A 649 -1.91 5.34 22.03
C PHE A 649 -3.40 5.43 22.34
N ASP A 650 -3.83 4.84 23.46
CA ASP A 650 -5.03 5.27 24.17
C ASP A 650 -4.78 6.69 24.65
N ARG A 651 -5.43 7.64 23.99
CA ARG A 651 -5.23 9.06 24.23
C ARG A 651 -5.70 9.44 25.62
N ILE A 652 -6.85 8.95 26.05
CA ILE A 652 -7.44 9.29 27.35
C ILE A 652 -6.52 8.83 28.48
N PHE A 653 -5.96 7.63 28.36
CA PHE A 653 -4.98 7.12 29.30
C PHE A 653 -3.75 8.05 29.39
N HIS A 654 -3.14 8.40 28.26
CA HIS A 654 -1.84 9.08 28.23
C HIS A 654 -1.91 10.57 28.52
N ILE A 655 -2.89 11.31 27.98
CA ILE A 655 -2.98 12.77 28.20
C ILE A 655 -3.21 13.12 29.67
N THR A 656 -3.82 12.20 30.44
CA THR A 656 -4.09 12.38 31.88
C THR A 656 -2.96 11.87 32.78
N ARG A 657 -1.91 11.23 32.22
CA ARG A 657 -0.90 10.47 32.99
C ARG A 657 0.57 10.81 32.71
N GLY A 658 0.83 11.83 31.92
CA GLY A 658 2.19 12.31 31.62
C GLY A 658 2.45 12.60 30.14
N GLY A 659 1.44 12.45 29.28
CA GLY A 659 1.56 12.69 27.86
C GLY A 659 2.22 11.52 27.13
N ILE A 660 2.71 11.81 25.93
CA ILE A 660 3.31 10.84 25.00
C ILE A 660 4.82 11.05 24.85
N SER A 661 5.38 12.06 25.52
CA SER A 661 6.78 12.44 25.41
C SER A 661 7.22 13.26 26.62
N LYS A 662 8.48 13.11 27.06
CA LYS A 662 8.99 13.72 28.29
C LYS A 662 9.98 14.85 28.01
N ALA A 663 9.50 16.10 28.06
CA ALA A 663 10.33 17.29 27.93
C ALA A 663 11.30 17.44 29.11
N SER A 664 12.52 17.91 28.81
CA SER A 664 13.53 18.22 29.82
C SER A 664 14.61 19.11 29.22
N ARG A 665 15.24 19.93 30.08
CA ARG A 665 16.22 20.94 29.67
C ARG A 665 17.59 20.37 29.28
N VAL A 666 17.98 19.24 29.88
CA VAL A 666 19.36 18.70 29.78
C VAL A 666 19.37 17.18 29.61
N ILE A 667 18.50 16.46 30.32
CA ILE A 667 18.43 15.00 30.32
C ILE A 667 17.22 14.50 29.50
N ASN A 668 17.12 13.21 29.22
CA ASN A 668 16.05 12.56 28.46
C ASN A 668 16.10 12.82 26.95
N ILE A 669 17.29 12.66 26.34
CA ILE A 669 17.49 12.74 24.89
C ILE A 669 16.58 11.75 24.13
N SER A 670 16.32 10.58 24.71
CA SER A 670 15.29 9.63 24.24
C SER A 670 13.98 9.89 24.97
N GLU A 671 13.32 11.00 24.64
CA GLU A 671 12.11 11.49 25.30
C GLU A 671 10.91 10.54 25.15
N ASP A 672 10.81 9.87 23.99
CA ASP A 672 9.66 9.07 23.59
C ASP A 672 9.51 7.79 24.44
N ILE A 673 10.63 7.15 24.81
CA ILE A 673 10.62 5.87 25.54
C ILE A 673 10.01 5.98 26.94
N TYR A 674 10.05 7.19 27.52
CA TYR A 674 9.46 7.45 28.83
C TYR A 674 7.94 7.31 28.83
N ALA A 675 7.27 7.48 27.68
CA ALA A 675 5.85 7.16 27.55
C ALA A 675 5.60 5.66 27.74
N GLY A 676 6.47 4.81 27.16
CA GLY A 676 6.44 3.36 27.38
C GLY A 676 6.70 2.96 28.83
N PHE A 677 7.68 3.60 29.48
CA PHE A 677 7.96 3.37 30.91
C PHE A 677 6.76 3.76 31.78
N ASN A 678 6.18 4.95 31.54
CA ASN A 678 5.02 5.44 32.28
C ASN A 678 3.81 4.51 32.13
N SER A 679 3.54 4.09 30.89
CA SER A 679 2.47 3.13 30.58
C SER A 679 2.66 1.83 31.37
N THR A 680 3.85 1.22 31.29
CA THR A 680 4.15 -0.03 32.01
C THR A 680 4.07 0.12 33.52
N LEU A 681 4.65 1.19 34.09
CA LEU A 681 4.60 1.48 35.54
C LEU A 681 3.18 1.70 36.06
N ARG A 682 2.27 2.14 35.19
CA ARG A 682 0.85 2.32 35.50
C ARG A 682 -0.01 1.11 35.11
N GLN A 683 0.62 -0.05 34.91
CA GLN A 683 -0.03 -1.31 34.52
C GLN A 683 -0.73 -1.28 33.16
N GLY A 684 -0.33 -0.34 32.29
CA GLY A 684 -0.69 -0.36 30.87
C GLY A 684 -0.07 -1.57 30.16
N ASN A 685 -0.66 -1.96 29.03
CA ASN A 685 -0.20 -3.09 28.23
C ASN A 685 0.22 -2.57 26.85
N ILE A 686 1.44 -2.93 26.43
CA ILE A 686 2.03 -2.47 25.17
C ILE A 686 2.14 -3.69 24.25
N THR A 687 1.40 -3.66 23.14
CA THR A 687 1.31 -4.76 22.16
C THR A 687 2.12 -4.46 20.90
N HIS A 688 2.21 -5.42 19.98
CA HIS A 688 2.88 -5.24 18.69
C HIS A 688 2.12 -6.02 17.59
N HIS A 689 1.82 -5.35 16.49
CA HIS A 689 0.99 -5.86 15.39
C HIS A 689 1.74 -5.70 14.06
N GLU A 690 1.87 -6.81 13.32
CA GLU A 690 2.66 -6.89 12.08
C GLU A 690 1.80 -7.08 10.82
N TYR A 691 0.46 -7.17 10.95
CA TYR A 691 -0.44 -7.19 9.79
C TYR A 691 -0.62 -5.82 9.14
N ILE A 692 -0.15 -4.75 9.78
CA ILE A 692 -0.13 -3.38 9.27
C ILE A 692 1.29 -2.83 9.40
N GLN A 693 1.72 -2.02 8.44
CA GLN A 693 3.04 -1.38 8.48
C GLN A 693 3.02 0.08 8.01
N VAL A 694 4.01 0.85 8.47
CA VAL A 694 4.28 2.23 8.06
C VAL A 694 5.68 2.31 7.45
N GLY A 695 5.87 3.17 6.46
CA GLY A 695 7.18 3.44 5.85
C GLY A 695 8.02 4.39 6.68
N LYS A 696 9.33 4.16 6.71
CA LYS A 696 10.31 5.04 7.36
C LYS A 696 11.44 5.38 6.41
N GLY A 697 11.70 6.67 6.25
CA GLY A 697 12.92 7.18 5.62
C GLY A 697 14.09 7.12 6.60
N ARG A 698 15.24 6.66 6.12
CA ARG A 698 16.48 6.66 6.89
C ARG A 698 17.62 7.27 6.12
N ASP A 699 18.45 8.00 6.84
CA ASP A 699 19.70 8.54 6.34
C ASP A 699 20.66 7.42 5.95
N VAL A 700 21.31 7.59 4.82
CA VAL A 700 22.14 6.56 4.18
C VAL A 700 23.64 6.85 4.30
N GLY A 701 24.01 8.03 4.84
CA GLY A 701 25.39 8.45 5.04
C GLY A 701 25.98 7.96 6.36
N LEU A 702 27.24 7.53 6.34
CA LEU A 702 27.93 7.00 7.53
C LEU A 702 27.96 7.98 8.71
N ASN A 703 28.25 9.26 8.44
CA ASN A 703 28.29 10.30 9.48
C ASN A 703 26.91 10.52 10.13
N GLN A 704 25.84 10.51 9.33
CA GLN A 704 24.47 10.65 9.82
C GLN A 704 24.07 9.44 10.68
N ILE A 705 24.40 8.23 10.22
CA ILE A 705 24.18 7.00 10.98
C ILE A 705 24.93 7.04 12.32
N ALA A 706 26.19 7.46 12.32
CA ALA A 706 26.99 7.56 13.55
C ALA A 706 26.41 8.56 14.55
N LEU A 707 25.94 9.72 14.09
CA LEU A 707 25.27 10.71 14.94
C LEU A 707 23.95 10.16 15.50
N PHE A 708 23.17 9.45 14.69
CA PHE A 708 21.94 8.81 15.13
C PHE A 708 22.20 7.76 16.23
N GLU A 709 23.10 6.80 15.97
CA GLU A 709 23.46 5.77 16.95
C GLU A 709 24.07 6.37 18.21
N GLY A 710 24.86 7.44 18.08
CA GLY A 710 25.39 8.20 19.23
C GLY A 710 24.28 8.83 20.08
N LYS A 711 23.25 9.41 19.45
CA LYS A 711 22.08 9.97 20.16
C LYS A 711 21.33 8.89 20.93
N VAL A 712 21.06 7.73 20.30
CA VAL A 712 20.35 6.62 20.95
C VAL A 712 21.18 6.03 22.10
N ALA A 713 22.49 5.84 21.90
CA ALA A 713 23.40 5.36 22.93
C ALA A 713 23.48 6.31 24.15
N GLY A 714 23.58 7.62 23.90
CA GLY A 714 23.54 8.65 24.94
C GLY A 714 22.23 8.64 25.73
N GLY A 715 21.10 8.59 25.02
CA GLY A 715 19.78 8.49 25.63
C GLY A 715 19.60 7.22 26.48
N ASN A 716 20.12 6.07 26.05
CA ASN A 716 20.12 4.84 26.86
C ASN A 716 20.94 4.99 28.15
N GLY A 717 22.08 5.69 28.07
CA GLY A 717 22.89 6.03 29.25
C GLY A 717 22.13 6.88 30.26
N GLU A 718 21.39 7.89 29.80
CA GLU A 718 20.56 8.73 30.65
C GLU A 718 19.39 7.97 31.29
N GLN A 719 18.77 7.04 30.55
CA GLN A 719 17.69 6.20 31.07
C GLN A 719 18.13 5.39 32.29
N VAL A 720 19.38 4.90 32.35
CA VAL A 720 19.94 4.16 33.50
C VAL A 720 19.82 4.97 34.80
N LEU A 721 19.99 6.29 34.72
CA LEU A 721 19.94 7.20 35.87
C LEU A 721 18.51 7.60 36.24
N SER A 722 17.51 7.19 35.45
CA SER A 722 16.13 7.60 35.64
C SER A 722 15.44 6.84 36.79
N ARG A 723 14.57 7.56 37.51
CA ARG A 723 13.67 6.94 38.50
C ARG A 723 12.70 5.93 37.88
N ASP A 724 12.41 6.10 36.60
CA ASP A 724 11.50 5.24 35.83
C ASP A 724 12.12 3.85 35.66
N VAL A 725 13.38 3.77 35.22
CA VAL A 725 14.13 2.50 35.13
C VAL A 725 14.35 1.85 36.50
N TYR A 726 14.67 2.63 37.53
CA TYR A 726 14.78 2.11 38.90
C TYR A 726 13.50 1.40 39.35
N ARG A 727 12.33 2.02 39.13
CA ARG A 727 11.03 1.44 39.49
C ARG A 727 10.68 0.22 38.64
N LEU A 728 10.96 0.25 37.34
CA LEU A 728 10.77 -0.91 36.46
C LEU A 728 11.60 -2.11 36.94
N GLY A 729 12.87 -1.87 37.29
CA GLY A 729 13.76 -2.90 37.82
C GLY A 729 13.30 -3.53 39.13
N GLN A 730 12.51 -2.81 39.95
CA GLN A 730 11.89 -3.36 41.16
C GLN A 730 10.65 -4.22 40.87
N LEU A 731 10.00 -4.05 39.72
CA LEU A 731 8.74 -4.69 39.36
C LEU A 731 8.89 -5.83 38.34
N PHE A 732 9.96 -5.82 37.56
CA PHE A 732 10.26 -6.89 36.62
C PHE A 732 10.83 -8.11 37.34
N ASP A 733 10.35 -9.29 36.94
CA ASP A 733 11.02 -10.54 37.29
C ASP A 733 12.35 -10.68 36.52
N PHE A 734 13.09 -11.74 36.86
CA PHE A 734 14.40 -12.00 36.27
C PHE A 734 14.39 -12.00 34.74
N PHE A 735 13.43 -12.66 34.09
CA PHE A 735 13.41 -12.79 32.63
C PHE A 735 13.06 -11.47 31.94
N ARG A 736 12.08 -10.75 32.49
CA ARG A 736 11.73 -9.41 32.01
C ARG A 736 12.88 -8.42 32.19
N MET A 737 13.55 -8.44 33.35
CA MET A 737 14.68 -7.56 33.61
C MET A 737 15.90 -7.91 32.75
N LEU A 738 16.18 -9.19 32.53
CA LEU A 738 17.25 -9.66 31.63
C LEU A 738 17.03 -9.15 30.20
N THR A 739 15.80 -9.32 29.71
CA THR A 739 15.39 -8.86 28.38
C THR A 739 15.52 -7.35 28.27
N PHE A 740 14.92 -6.62 29.21
CA PHE A 740 14.97 -5.15 29.27
C PHE A 740 16.42 -4.62 29.32
N PHE A 741 17.29 -5.27 30.08
CA PHE A 741 18.70 -4.91 30.14
C PHE A 741 19.38 -5.05 28.78
N TYR A 742 19.26 -6.21 28.12
CA TYR A 742 19.97 -6.45 26.85
C TYR A 742 19.39 -5.71 25.65
N THR A 743 18.14 -5.25 25.70
CA THR A 743 17.50 -4.52 24.58
C THR A 743 17.43 -3.02 24.77
N THR A 744 17.71 -2.53 25.98
CA THR A 744 17.59 -1.10 26.30
C THR A 744 18.86 -0.62 26.98
N VAL A 745 18.87 -0.53 28.31
CA VAL A 745 19.92 0.19 29.07
C VAL A 745 21.32 -0.43 28.97
N GLY A 746 21.42 -1.73 28.77
CA GLY A 746 22.69 -2.46 28.68
C GLY A 746 23.15 -2.77 27.25
N TYR A 747 22.34 -2.47 26.23
CA TYR A 747 22.59 -2.88 24.84
C TYR A 747 23.95 -2.38 24.33
N TYR A 748 24.14 -1.06 24.25
CA TYR A 748 25.36 -0.47 23.67
C TYR A 748 26.63 -0.83 24.43
N VAL A 749 26.57 -0.96 25.77
CA VAL A 749 27.72 -1.41 26.56
C VAL A 749 28.08 -2.86 26.22
N CYS A 750 27.08 -3.74 26.10
CA CYS A 750 27.30 -5.13 25.71
C CYS A 750 27.81 -5.26 24.26
N THR A 751 27.26 -4.46 23.34
CA THR A 751 27.71 -4.42 21.94
C THR A 751 29.16 -3.93 21.85
N MET A 752 29.52 -2.85 22.56
CA MET A 752 30.90 -2.35 22.61
C MET A 752 31.85 -3.43 23.12
N MET A 753 31.53 -4.10 24.23
CA MET A 753 32.35 -5.20 24.75
C MET A 753 32.48 -6.34 23.74
N THR A 754 31.41 -6.63 23.00
CA THR A 754 31.41 -7.66 21.94
C THR A 754 32.34 -7.30 20.81
N VAL A 755 32.23 -6.08 20.31
CA VAL A 755 33.09 -5.56 19.25
C VAL A 755 34.55 -5.56 19.71
N LEU A 756 34.88 -4.98 20.88
CA LEU A 756 36.24 -4.97 21.42
C LEU A 756 36.83 -6.38 21.55
N THR A 757 36.05 -7.36 22.00
CA THR A 757 36.50 -8.76 22.09
C THR A 757 36.80 -9.34 20.72
N VAL A 758 35.96 -9.08 19.71
CA VAL A 758 36.21 -9.50 18.32
C VAL A 758 37.48 -8.83 17.76
N TYR A 759 37.68 -7.54 18.03
CA TYR A 759 38.90 -6.83 17.65
C TYR A 759 40.14 -7.46 18.29
N ILE A 760 40.14 -7.64 19.61
CA ILE A 760 41.26 -8.29 20.33
C ILE A 760 41.53 -9.69 19.77
N PHE A 761 40.47 -10.46 19.48
CA PHE A 761 40.61 -11.79 18.89
C PHE A 761 41.22 -11.73 17.48
N LEU A 762 40.70 -10.90 16.58
CA LEU A 762 41.18 -10.81 15.20
C LEU A 762 42.62 -10.29 15.13
N TYR A 763 42.91 -9.17 15.81
CA TYR A 763 44.26 -8.60 15.84
C TYR A 763 45.22 -9.50 16.61
N GLY A 764 44.77 -10.16 17.67
CA GLY A 764 45.53 -11.20 18.37
C GLY A 764 45.90 -12.36 17.45
N ARG A 765 44.97 -12.85 16.62
CA ARG A 765 45.27 -13.90 15.63
C ARG A 765 46.23 -13.45 14.55
N VAL A 766 46.06 -12.23 14.02
CA VAL A 766 46.99 -11.65 13.04
C VAL A 766 48.38 -11.51 13.65
N TYR A 767 48.48 -10.99 14.87
CA TYR A 767 49.73 -10.86 15.59
C TYR A 767 50.41 -12.21 15.85
N LEU A 768 49.67 -13.21 16.33
CA LEU A 768 50.18 -14.57 16.53
C LEU A 768 50.61 -15.24 15.21
N HIS A 769 49.87 -15.02 14.11
CA HIS A 769 50.24 -15.56 12.80
C HIS A 769 51.47 -14.87 12.21
N SER A 770 51.59 -13.55 12.36
CA SER A 770 52.78 -12.80 11.98
C SER A 770 53.99 -13.25 12.80
N LEU A 771 53.84 -13.43 14.11
CA LEU A 771 54.89 -13.99 14.98
C LEU A 771 55.33 -15.38 14.53
N ASP A 772 54.39 -16.29 14.27
CA ASP A 772 54.67 -17.64 13.78
C ASP A 772 55.38 -17.61 12.41
N SER A 773 54.94 -16.73 11.51
CA SER A 773 55.56 -16.52 10.19
C SER A 773 57.00 -16.00 10.32
N THR A 774 57.23 -15.02 11.20
CA THR A 774 58.56 -14.47 11.50
C THR A 774 59.46 -15.51 12.16
N ILE A 775 58.94 -16.30 13.10
CA ILE A 775 59.67 -17.42 13.73
C ILE A 775 60.07 -18.45 12.67
N ARG A 776 59.15 -18.87 11.79
CA ARG A 776 59.46 -19.81 10.70
C ARG A 776 60.50 -19.25 9.71
N TYR A 777 60.46 -17.94 9.44
CA TYR A 777 61.44 -17.28 8.57
C TYR A 777 62.84 -17.21 9.22
N LEU A 778 62.92 -16.87 10.50
CA LEU A 778 64.17 -16.86 11.27
C LEU A 778 64.78 -18.27 11.39
N VAL A 779 63.94 -19.30 11.57
CA VAL A 779 64.35 -20.71 11.56
C VAL A 779 64.90 -21.13 10.19
N LYS A 780 64.28 -20.68 9.08
CA LYS A 780 64.78 -20.93 7.72
C LYS A 780 66.09 -20.24 7.40
N LEU A 781 66.36 -19.08 8.00
CA LEU A 781 67.62 -18.34 7.83
C LEU A 781 68.78 -18.87 8.72
N GLY A 782 68.56 -19.93 9.49
CA GLY A 782 69.63 -20.57 10.27
C GLY A 782 69.94 -19.91 11.62
N PHE A 783 69.12 -18.95 12.08
CA PHE A 783 69.26 -18.32 13.40
C PHE A 783 68.66 -19.19 14.50
N TRP A 784 69.28 -20.35 14.78
CA TRP A 784 68.84 -21.25 15.86
C TRP A 784 69.22 -20.77 17.27
N GLY A 785 70.12 -19.77 17.39
CA GLY A 785 70.70 -19.35 18.68
C GLY A 785 70.09 -18.13 19.36
N THR A 786 69.16 -17.40 18.73
CA THR A 786 68.66 -16.11 19.24
C THR A 786 67.15 -16.06 19.53
N LEU A 787 66.43 -17.18 19.39
CA LEU A 787 64.99 -17.23 19.69
C LEU A 787 64.61 -16.95 21.17
N PRO A 788 65.42 -17.25 22.21
CA PRO A 788 65.01 -17.02 23.59
C PRO A 788 65.01 -15.55 24.04
N LEU A 789 65.55 -14.61 23.25
CA LEU A 789 65.76 -13.22 23.65
C LEU A 789 64.69 -12.24 23.14
N MET A 790 63.75 -12.68 22.28
CA MET A 790 62.70 -11.84 21.71
C MET A 790 61.30 -12.07 22.32
N LEU A 791 61.18 -12.98 23.30
CA LEU A 791 59.91 -13.33 23.98
C LEU A 791 59.88 -12.91 25.47
N LEU A 792 60.84 -12.09 25.90
CA LEU A 792 60.77 -11.24 27.09
C LEU A 792 60.53 -9.80 26.63
#